data_AF-A0A3M7NMW6-F1
#
_entry.id   AF-A0A3M7NMW6-F1
#
_cell.length_a   1.000
_cell.length_b   1.000
_cell.length_c   1.000
_cell.angle_alpha   90.00
_cell.angle_beta   90.00
_cell.angle_gamma   90.00
#
_symmetry.space_group_name_H-M   'P 1'
#
loop_
_entity.id
_entity.type
_entity.pdbx_description
1 polymer ?
#
loop_
_entity_poly.entity_id
_entity_poly.type
_entity_poly.pdbx_seq_one_letter_code
_entity_poly.pdbx_strand_id
1 'polypeptide(L)'
;MGTSKVIEGDISSVFKSLCAVSCFEAASKLANLLNKAIVEDMFGAWCPNMRTYLDEPDFVRLWETNHKALNFINLKHAMAGQCVALDILVQLYRFEYTSTRVMASSNDKYLCNGVPVDHRLRRFLPSAKWKHSQGVGNHGDIIESFGNTMVRDDKTYPSKNEAGFAAWLAKPDMQGGLVIALLQPAKTQVYTPDFQWVTDECPTLAYLDESLAFVDGPGGLRTTSVFDAFPFITQPISSEGLSKEATDAYNTFLTMLEAKKPDVVFACWRVKDQDLFFSGKGLGGASQVERLRLSNGHVVRVVNGFHPSYTANFCPNESCFRRLFTMELCKAFCEMNIAWQEEKWMDILRWKCRERTHQLMEERGRDGEHPKSEGGRVLRGSREDDSARKHKAYIKSFDNGLQRLKQIFDHMVSPMYKYQSSWDLYSFFVFHQNTSEGICDALLAVSETMKQFKRGASTPDSSLVELSNHISKQTLKFIRDDIPDLLQYPKGLYKNLWSSQFATSTSQGLKLSIEKTTITFVENLTNSFSESSKSWTYTPDLLHAAFKEIAISFEESLAREYDNHRQTRAGNRAVTNAKISVEKGNLISAQEAYFRASNYYRTAEFFRRQDPFNDDLAQEIYQKSLDTFVLAAKLTDYYFEEVDIPYEGTTLPGYFMRPDQKPLPRATIILNGGFDVVRRQRLFFRPDWESVVRPVVDYTLSRPDVAPNKLVIFGWSMGGYLAAKAATQEHRAAALILDDGVLDFGHPFRSGIPVFLQYMIRSH
;
A
#
# COMPACT_ATOMS: atom_id res chain seq x y z
N MET A 1 -26.45 12.65 44.31
CA MET A 1 -25.62 11.46 44.04
C MET A 1 -26.40 10.58 43.08
N GLY A 2 -25.83 10.29 41.91
CA GLY A 2 -26.46 9.50 40.85
C GLY A 2 -25.68 9.66 39.56
N THR A 3 -24.73 8.74 39.35
CA THR A 3 -23.75 8.67 38.28
C THR A 3 -24.40 8.31 36.93
N SER A 4 -24.19 9.12 35.88
CA SER A 4 -24.42 8.68 34.50
C SER A 4 -23.16 7.99 33.98
N LYS A 5 -23.33 6.72 33.57
CA LYS A 5 -22.30 5.92 32.88
C LYS A 5 -22.02 6.56 31.52
N VAL A 6 -20.76 6.90 31.28
CA VAL A 6 -20.20 7.14 29.95
C VAL A 6 -20.11 5.79 29.25
N ILE A 7 -20.81 5.63 28.12
CA ILE A 7 -20.57 4.54 27.18
C ILE A 7 -19.58 5.08 26.15
N GLU A 8 -18.31 4.73 26.31
CA GLU A 8 -17.31 4.87 25.26
C GLU A 8 -17.61 3.81 24.18
N GLY A 9 -18.26 4.24 23.10
CA GLY A 9 -18.48 3.45 21.89
C GLY A 9 -17.84 4.16 20.70
N ASP A 10 -17.09 3.41 19.90
CA ASP A 10 -16.38 3.87 18.70
C ASP A 10 -17.35 4.53 17.70
N ILE A 11 -17.32 5.86 17.63
CA ILE A 11 -18.14 6.72 16.75
C ILE A 11 -17.94 6.34 15.26
N SER A 12 -16.80 5.74 14.90
CA SER A 12 -16.50 5.25 13.55
C SER A 12 -17.39 4.06 13.14
N SER A 13 -17.76 3.20 14.10
CA SER A 13 -18.60 2.03 13.86
C SER A 13 -20.08 2.39 13.71
N VAL A 14 -20.53 3.41 14.45
CA VAL A 14 -21.92 3.90 14.41
C VAL A 14 -22.20 4.68 13.13
N PHE A 15 -21.25 5.50 12.66
CA PHE A 15 -21.39 6.24 11.39
C PHE A 15 -21.35 5.34 10.15
N LYS A 16 -20.48 4.33 10.11
CA LYS A 16 -20.46 3.33 9.02
C LYS A 16 -21.73 2.50 8.93
N SER A 17 -22.39 2.28 10.07
CA SER A 17 -23.66 1.56 10.14
C SER A 17 -24.84 2.44 9.69
N LEU A 18 -24.77 3.77 9.88
CA LEU A 18 -25.80 4.72 9.45
C LEU A 18 -25.83 4.94 7.93
N CYS A 19 -24.69 5.06 7.25
CA CYS A 19 -24.64 5.20 5.77
C CYS A 19 -25.15 3.93 5.05
N ALA A 20 -24.89 2.74 5.61
CA ALA A 20 -25.41 1.49 5.05
C ALA A 20 -26.93 1.38 5.20
N VAL A 21 -27.49 1.89 6.31
CA VAL A 21 -28.93 1.90 6.57
C VAL A 21 -29.64 2.95 5.70
N SER A 22 -29.06 4.13 5.49
CA SER A 22 -29.66 5.19 4.66
C SER A 22 -29.74 4.81 3.17
N CYS A 23 -28.68 4.21 2.61
CA CYS A 23 -28.71 3.72 1.23
C CYS A 23 -29.73 2.59 1.02
N PHE A 24 -29.89 1.70 2.02
CA PHE A 24 -30.82 0.58 1.96
C PHE A 24 -32.28 1.02 2.15
N GLU A 25 -32.56 1.97 3.05
CA GLU A 25 -33.88 2.61 3.17
C GLU A 25 -34.22 3.44 1.93
N ALA A 26 -33.26 4.16 1.35
CA ALA A 26 -33.44 4.90 0.11
C ALA A 26 -33.76 3.96 -1.05
N ALA A 27 -33.02 2.85 -1.21
CA ALA A 27 -33.28 1.83 -2.22
C ALA A 27 -34.65 1.15 -2.04
N SER A 28 -35.05 0.86 -0.80
CA SER A 28 -36.38 0.29 -0.48
C SER A 28 -37.52 1.27 -0.78
N LYS A 29 -37.36 2.56 -0.48
CA LYS A 29 -38.33 3.61 -0.83
C LYS A 29 -38.38 3.89 -2.33
N LEU A 30 -37.25 3.84 -3.03
CA LEU A 30 -37.15 3.92 -4.50
C LEU A 30 -37.81 2.71 -5.19
N ALA A 31 -37.65 1.50 -4.66
CA ALA A 31 -38.30 0.29 -5.17
C ALA A 31 -39.83 0.28 -5.02
N ASN A 32 -40.37 1.10 -4.10
CA ASN A 32 -41.82 1.33 -4.00
C ASN A 32 -42.33 2.39 -4.99
N LEU A 33 -41.44 3.21 -5.56
CA LEU A 33 -41.76 4.26 -6.54
C LEU A 33 -41.43 3.86 -8.00
N LEU A 34 -40.56 2.85 -8.18
CA LEU A 34 -40.03 2.37 -9.46
C LEU A 34 -40.08 0.83 -9.55
N ASN A 35 -39.99 0.27 -10.75
CA ASN A 35 -39.92 -1.18 -10.93
C ASN A 35 -38.58 -1.73 -10.37
N LYS A 36 -38.64 -2.81 -9.57
CA LYS A 36 -37.51 -3.50 -8.93
C LYS A 36 -36.34 -3.77 -9.89
N ALA A 37 -36.61 -4.25 -11.10
CA ALA A 37 -35.58 -4.55 -12.10
C ALA A 37 -34.78 -3.31 -12.55
N ILE A 38 -35.39 -2.12 -12.54
CA ILE A 38 -34.74 -0.86 -12.94
C ILE A 38 -33.77 -0.39 -11.86
N VAL A 39 -34.13 -0.58 -10.59
CA VAL A 39 -33.25 -0.27 -9.45
C VAL A 39 -32.05 -1.23 -9.45
N GLU A 40 -32.28 -2.51 -9.72
CA GLU A 40 -31.23 -3.54 -9.81
C GLU A 40 -30.24 -3.27 -10.96
N ASP A 41 -30.71 -2.81 -12.13
CA ASP A 41 -29.84 -2.47 -13.26
C ASP A 41 -29.08 -1.15 -13.10
N MET A 42 -29.67 -0.13 -12.45
CA MET A 42 -28.98 1.13 -12.15
C MET A 42 -27.77 0.91 -11.23
N PHE A 43 -27.94 0.10 -10.18
CA PHE A 43 -26.84 -0.22 -9.26
C PHE A 43 -25.88 -1.28 -9.85
N GLY A 44 -26.39 -2.23 -10.64
CA GLY A 44 -25.59 -3.26 -11.32
C GLY A 44 -24.65 -2.71 -12.41
N ALA A 45 -25.06 -1.68 -13.14
CA ALA A 45 -24.23 -1.02 -14.15
C ALA A 45 -23.07 -0.20 -13.54
N TRP A 46 -23.23 0.27 -12.29
CA TRP A 46 -22.25 1.11 -11.59
C TRP A 46 -21.38 0.32 -10.60
N CYS A 47 -21.83 -0.87 -10.18
CA CYS A 47 -21.09 -1.81 -9.34
C CYS A 47 -21.33 -3.25 -9.81
N PRO A 48 -20.48 -3.79 -10.73
CA PRO A 48 -20.71 -5.11 -11.36
C PRO A 48 -20.79 -6.30 -10.38
N ASN A 49 -20.29 -6.15 -9.15
CA ASN A 49 -20.30 -7.18 -8.11
C ASN A 49 -21.59 -7.21 -7.26
N MET A 50 -22.57 -6.34 -7.49
CA MET A 50 -23.82 -6.30 -6.70
C MET A 50 -24.85 -7.36 -7.12
N ARG A 51 -24.86 -7.77 -8.41
CA ARG A 51 -25.82 -8.77 -8.92
C ARG A 51 -25.73 -10.11 -8.19
N THR A 52 -24.53 -10.55 -7.81
CA THR A 52 -24.29 -11.81 -7.10
C THR A 52 -24.81 -11.83 -5.65
N TYR A 53 -25.08 -10.68 -5.04
CA TYR A 53 -25.58 -10.60 -3.65
C TYR A 53 -27.11 -10.46 -3.56
N LEU A 54 -27.78 -10.09 -4.66
CA LEU A 54 -29.23 -9.93 -4.71
C LEU A 54 -29.98 -11.26 -4.96
N ASP A 55 -29.26 -12.28 -5.43
CA ASP A 55 -29.77 -13.64 -5.66
C ASP A 55 -29.66 -14.55 -4.42
N GLU A 56 -29.19 -14.04 -3.27
CA GLU A 56 -29.15 -14.85 -2.04
C GLU A 56 -30.57 -15.09 -1.47
N PRO A 57 -30.92 -16.34 -1.11
CA PRO A 57 -32.24 -16.69 -0.56
C PRO A 57 -32.65 -15.87 0.68
N ASP A 58 -31.66 -15.36 1.43
CA ASP A 58 -31.88 -14.54 2.62
C ASP A 58 -32.41 -13.14 2.27
N PHE A 59 -32.12 -12.59 1.09
CA PHE A 59 -32.62 -11.29 0.63
C PHE A 59 -34.12 -11.33 0.31
N VAL A 60 -34.61 -12.42 -0.30
CA VAL A 60 -36.05 -12.63 -0.58
C VAL A 60 -36.84 -12.85 0.71
N ARG A 61 -36.26 -13.53 1.71
CA ARG A 61 -36.88 -13.69 3.03
C ARG A 61 -36.95 -12.38 3.83
N LEU A 62 -35.90 -11.56 3.78
CA LEU A 62 -35.85 -10.24 4.41
C LEU A 62 -36.84 -9.23 3.81
N TRP A 63 -37.25 -9.42 2.56
CA TRP A 63 -38.27 -8.60 1.89
C TRP A 63 -39.70 -8.89 2.37
N GLU A 64 -40.00 -10.12 2.81
CA GLU A 64 -41.36 -10.55 3.16
C GLU A 64 -41.69 -10.45 4.67
N THR A 65 -40.68 -10.29 5.55
CA THR A 65 -40.89 -10.33 7.02
C THR A 65 -40.50 -9.04 7.75
N ASN A 66 -41.44 -8.09 7.75
CA ASN A 66 -41.73 -7.05 8.75
C ASN A 66 -40.68 -6.03 9.22
N HIS A 67 -41.17 -4.77 9.22
CA HIS A 67 -40.88 -3.68 10.13
C HIS A 67 -40.49 -4.12 11.56
N LYS A 68 -39.37 -3.55 12.05
CA LYS A 68 -38.80 -3.57 13.41
C LYS A 68 -37.77 -4.68 13.67
N ALA A 69 -36.59 -4.19 14.11
CA ALA A 69 -35.40 -4.89 14.61
C ALA A 69 -34.40 -5.40 13.54
N LEU A 70 -33.39 -4.56 13.28
CA LEU A 70 -32.18 -4.92 12.53
C LEU A 70 -31.13 -5.52 13.49
N ASN A 71 -30.81 -6.81 13.33
CA ASN A 71 -29.60 -7.42 13.86
C ASN A 71 -28.54 -7.47 12.74
N PHE A 72 -27.41 -6.81 12.98
CA PHE A 72 -26.29 -6.65 12.05
C PHE A 72 -25.29 -7.79 12.19
N ILE A 73 -24.92 -8.45 11.08
CA ILE A 73 -23.60 -9.04 10.77
C ILE A 73 -23.62 -9.41 9.26
N ASN A 74 -22.56 -9.06 8.51
CA ASN A 74 -22.26 -9.39 7.09
C ASN A 74 -22.53 -8.35 5.97
N LEU A 75 -22.06 -7.10 6.12
CA LEU A 75 -21.96 -6.16 4.97
C LEU A 75 -20.64 -5.37 4.89
N LYS A 76 -19.54 -5.91 5.45
CA LYS A 76 -18.23 -5.23 5.52
C LYS A 76 -17.39 -5.23 4.24
N HIS A 77 -17.69 -6.05 3.23
CA HIS A 77 -16.75 -6.29 2.11
C HIS A 77 -17.08 -5.60 0.77
N ALA A 78 -18.26 -4.97 0.62
CA ALA A 78 -18.68 -4.38 -0.66
C ALA A 78 -18.31 -2.89 -0.84
N MET A 79 -18.01 -2.15 0.23
CA MET A 79 -17.80 -0.68 0.14
C MET A 79 -16.33 -0.22 0.18
N ALA A 80 -15.37 -1.15 0.28
CA ALA A 80 -13.94 -0.81 0.35
C ALA A 80 -13.39 -0.14 -0.92
N GLY A 81 -14.12 -0.18 -2.04
CA GLY A 81 -13.75 0.47 -3.29
C GLY A 81 -14.33 1.88 -3.52
N GLN A 82 -15.16 2.42 -2.61
CA GLN A 82 -15.95 3.62 -2.90
C GLN A 82 -15.90 4.74 -1.85
N CYS A 83 -15.14 4.60 -0.77
CA CYS A 83 -14.96 5.67 0.22
C CYS A 83 -13.69 6.52 -0.01
N VAL A 84 -13.50 7.09 -1.21
CA VAL A 84 -12.41 8.05 -1.45
C VAL A 84 -12.72 9.45 -0.88
N ALA A 85 -14.00 9.75 -0.63
CA ALA A 85 -14.40 10.98 0.07
C ALA A 85 -14.02 11.00 1.56
N LEU A 86 -13.93 9.82 2.20
CA LEU A 86 -13.55 9.71 3.61
C LEU A 86 -12.05 9.95 3.83
N ASP A 87 -11.19 9.56 2.88
CA ASP A 87 -9.74 9.80 2.97
C ASP A 87 -9.39 11.28 2.80
N ILE A 88 -10.19 12.05 2.05
CA ILE A 88 -10.04 13.51 1.95
C ILE A 88 -10.42 14.18 3.28
N LEU A 89 -11.48 13.72 3.95
CA LEU A 89 -11.87 14.19 5.28
C LEU A 89 -10.86 13.80 6.37
N VAL A 90 -10.26 12.61 6.30
CA VAL A 90 -9.22 12.13 7.23
C VAL A 90 -7.86 12.81 6.98
N GLN A 91 -7.53 13.18 5.73
CA GLN A 91 -6.31 13.94 5.42
C GLN A 91 -6.42 15.41 5.84
N LEU A 92 -7.62 15.99 5.84
CA LEU A 92 -7.85 17.36 6.34
C LEU A 92 -7.85 17.44 7.89
N TYR A 93 -8.16 16.34 8.58
CA TYR A 93 -8.14 16.27 10.06
C TYR A 93 -6.77 16.03 10.70
N ARG A 94 -5.69 15.88 9.91
CA ARG A 94 -4.32 15.60 10.41
C ARG A 94 -3.47 16.84 10.70
N PHE A 95 -4.01 18.05 10.52
CA PHE A 95 -3.40 19.27 11.02
C PHE A 95 -3.92 19.54 12.43
N GLU A 96 -3.00 19.65 13.39
CA GLU A 96 -3.21 19.96 14.81
C GLU A 96 -3.52 18.77 15.73
N TYR A 97 -2.48 18.23 16.36
CA TYR A 97 -2.37 18.05 17.82
C TYR A 97 -0.94 17.61 18.16
N THR A 98 -0.07 18.57 18.51
CA THR A 98 1.24 18.31 19.11
C THR A 98 1.20 18.68 20.59
N SER A 99 1.33 17.67 21.46
CA SER A 99 2.04 17.82 22.73
C SER A 99 2.35 16.45 23.35
N THR A 100 3.65 16.22 23.54
CA THR A 100 4.29 15.41 24.60
C THR A 100 3.88 13.94 24.81
N ARG A 101 4.39 13.07 23.92
CA ARG A 101 5.01 11.76 24.25
C ARG A 101 5.77 11.29 23.02
N VAL A 102 6.96 10.71 23.19
CA VAL A 102 7.70 10.05 22.11
C VAL A 102 6.89 8.82 21.66
N MET A 103 5.95 9.06 20.74
CA MET A 103 5.22 8.04 20.00
C MET A 103 5.87 7.90 18.63
N ALA A 104 5.99 6.66 18.13
CA ALA A 104 6.41 6.35 16.77
C ALA A 104 5.73 7.30 15.77
N SER A 105 6.48 7.85 14.82
CA SER A 105 5.94 8.86 13.92
C SER A 105 4.88 8.21 13.03
N SER A 106 3.86 8.96 12.60
CA SER A 106 2.79 8.44 11.72
C SER A 106 3.29 7.85 10.38
N ASN A 107 4.59 8.03 10.09
CA ASN A 107 5.32 7.58 8.91
C ASN A 107 6.00 6.21 9.12
N ASP A 108 6.13 5.70 10.34
CA ASP A 108 6.74 4.38 10.61
C ASP A 108 5.99 3.22 9.95
N LYS A 109 4.68 3.37 9.72
CA LYS A 109 3.85 2.38 9.00
C LYS A 109 4.26 2.13 7.55
N TYR A 110 5.15 2.94 6.99
CA TYR A 110 5.62 2.80 5.60
C TYR A 110 7.03 2.19 5.50
N LEU A 111 7.68 1.93 6.64
CA LEU A 111 8.97 1.26 6.70
C LEU A 111 8.78 -0.22 7.03
N CYS A 112 9.52 -1.08 6.34
CA CYS A 112 9.71 -2.48 6.69
C CYS A 112 11.20 -2.70 6.90
N ASN A 113 11.62 -3.04 8.11
CA ASN A 113 13.03 -3.21 8.48
C ASN A 113 13.86 -1.98 8.06
N GLY A 114 13.43 -0.79 8.46
CA GLY A 114 14.17 0.46 8.19
C GLY A 114 14.28 0.89 6.73
N VAL A 115 13.53 0.26 5.81
CA VAL A 115 13.48 0.61 4.38
C VAL A 115 12.04 0.93 4.00
N PRO A 116 11.76 2.06 3.31
CA PRO A 116 10.43 2.32 2.79
C PRO A 116 10.02 1.25 1.79
N VAL A 117 8.76 0.85 1.88
CA VAL A 117 8.26 -0.19 0.97
C VAL A 117 8.06 0.38 -0.41
N ASP A 118 8.63 -0.34 -1.37
CA ASP A 118 8.49 -0.11 -2.79
C ASP A 118 7.02 0.15 -3.12
N HIS A 119 6.71 1.33 -3.63
CA HIS A 119 5.34 1.75 -3.89
C HIS A 119 4.55 0.74 -4.74
N ARG A 120 5.22 -0.02 -5.62
CA ARG A 120 4.61 -1.03 -6.49
C ARG A 120 4.08 -2.24 -5.70
N LEU A 121 4.60 -2.48 -4.49
CA LEU A 121 4.14 -3.54 -3.59
C LEU A 121 2.90 -3.15 -2.79
N ARG A 122 2.63 -1.86 -2.58
CA ARG A 122 1.59 -1.38 -1.66
C ARG A 122 0.20 -1.94 -1.95
N ARG A 123 -0.12 -2.19 -3.22
CA ARG A 123 -1.40 -2.77 -3.65
C ARG A 123 -1.63 -4.21 -3.18
N PHE A 124 -0.56 -4.93 -2.84
CA PHE A 124 -0.61 -6.32 -2.42
C PHE A 124 -0.76 -6.47 -0.90
N LEU A 125 -0.32 -5.46 -0.12
CA LEU A 125 -0.38 -5.50 1.35
C LEU A 125 -1.80 -5.67 1.92
N PRO A 126 -2.87 -5.05 1.38
CA PRO A 126 -4.23 -5.35 1.86
C PRO A 126 -4.72 -6.75 1.51
N SER A 127 -4.23 -7.31 0.38
CA SER A 127 -4.63 -8.64 -0.12
C SER A 127 -3.88 -9.79 0.57
N ALA A 128 -2.77 -9.46 1.24
CA ALA A 128 -1.99 -10.38 2.05
C ALA A 128 -2.76 -10.89 3.28
N LYS A 129 -3.77 -10.16 3.75
CA LYS A 129 -4.51 -10.50 4.99
C LYS A 129 -5.29 -11.79 4.84
N TRP A 130 -5.01 -12.74 5.72
CA TRP A 130 -5.52 -14.11 5.67
C TRP A 130 -6.94 -14.27 6.24
N LYS A 131 -7.69 -15.26 5.71
CA LYS A 131 -8.98 -15.73 6.27
C LYS A 131 -8.74 -17.00 7.09
N HIS A 132 -9.18 -16.99 8.36
CA HIS A 132 -8.93 -18.07 9.32
C HIS A 132 -9.30 -19.47 8.81
N SER A 133 -8.44 -20.43 9.11
CA SER A 133 -8.68 -21.86 8.90
C SER A 133 -9.58 -22.48 9.98
N GLN A 134 -10.15 -23.63 9.64
CA GLN A 134 -11.30 -24.27 10.30
C GLN A 134 -10.96 -25.56 11.07
N GLY A 135 -9.66 -25.85 11.36
CA GLY A 135 -9.27 -27.11 12.01
C GLY A 135 -8.07 -26.98 12.95
N VAL A 136 -8.06 -27.79 14.02
CA VAL A 136 -6.96 -27.88 15.01
C VAL A 136 -5.79 -28.66 14.41
N GLY A 137 -4.57 -28.12 14.53
CA GLY A 137 -3.32 -28.81 14.19
C GLY A 137 -2.61 -29.31 15.45
N ASN A 138 -1.75 -30.32 15.31
CA ASN A 138 -0.95 -30.90 16.40
C ASN A 138 0.58 -30.79 16.13
N HIS A 139 0.99 -29.87 15.25
CA HIS A 139 2.40 -29.70 14.86
C HIS A 139 3.27 -29.12 15.98
N GLY A 140 2.71 -28.29 16.88
CA GLY A 140 3.40 -27.85 18.10
C GLY A 140 3.76 -29.03 19.02
N ASP A 141 2.82 -29.95 19.25
CA ASP A 141 3.06 -31.16 20.05
C ASP A 141 4.11 -32.08 19.42
N ILE A 142 4.10 -32.22 18.08
CA ILE A 142 5.06 -33.03 17.33
C ILE A 142 6.49 -32.52 17.57
N ILE A 143 6.72 -31.21 17.43
CA ILE A 143 8.07 -30.66 17.58
C ILE A 143 8.53 -30.66 19.03
N GLU A 144 7.63 -30.42 19.99
CA GLU A 144 7.95 -30.49 21.41
C GLU A 144 8.31 -31.93 21.82
N SER A 145 7.53 -32.92 21.37
CA SER A 145 7.80 -34.34 21.62
C SER A 145 9.13 -34.78 21.00
N PHE A 146 9.45 -34.34 19.78
CA PHE A 146 10.73 -34.63 19.15
C PHE A 146 11.89 -34.01 19.94
N GLY A 147 11.80 -32.73 20.29
CA GLY A 147 12.84 -32.05 21.07
C GLY A 147 13.09 -32.68 22.44
N ASN A 148 12.05 -33.22 23.09
CA ASN A 148 12.17 -33.91 24.38
C ASN A 148 12.75 -35.33 24.29
N THR A 149 12.76 -35.95 23.10
CA THR A 149 13.18 -37.35 22.93
C THR A 149 14.44 -37.53 22.09
N MET A 150 14.81 -36.53 21.28
CA MET A 150 15.98 -36.63 20.42
C MET A 150 17.29 -36.55 21.20
N VAL A 151 18.32 -37.20 20.64
CA VAL A 151 19.71 -37.16 21.13
C VAL A 151 20.57 -36.66 19.99
N ARG A 152 21.35 -35.60 20.22
CA ARG A 152 22.29 -35.06 19.23
C ARG A 152 23.45 -36.03 18.98
N ASP A 153 24.13 -35.91 17.84
CA ASP A 153 25.30 -36.74 17.51
C ASP A 153 26.45 -36.59 18.54
N ASP A 154 26.52 -35.44 19.23
CA ASP A 154 27.47 -35.19 20.33
C ASP A 154 27.02 -35.73 21.70
N LYS A 155 25.93 -36.50 21.75
CA LYS A 155 25.29 -37.07 22.95
C LYS A 155 24.69 -36.04 23.91
N THR A 156 24.46 -34.81 23.46
CA THR A 156 23.67 -33.81 24.19
C THR A 156 22.18 -33.90 23.85
N TYR A 157 21.36 -33.21 24.64
CA TYR A 157 19.90 -33.16 24.48
C TYR A 157 19.45 -31.71 24.32
N PRO A 158 18.37 -31.44 23.56
CA PRO A 158 17.73 -30.13 23.60
C PRO A 158 17.24 -29.80 25.01
N SER A 159 17.33 -28.53 25.39
CA SER A 159 16.78 -28.09 26.67
C SER A 159 15.26 -27.96 26.61
N LYS A 160 14.57 -27.99 27.77
CA LYS A 160 13.12 -27.73 27.82
C LYS A 160 12.73 -26.37 27.22
N ASN A 161 13.55 -25.34 27.42
CA ASN A 161 13.31 -24.01 26.86
C ASN A 161 13.48 -24.02 25.34
N GLU A 162 14.42 -24.81 24.82
CA GLU A 162 14.64 -24.95 23.38
C GLU A 162 13.46 -25.68 22.71
N ALA A 163 13.02 -26.82 23.26
CA ALA A 163 11.85 -27.54 22.77
C ALA A 163 10.57 -26.70 22.87
N GLY A 164 10.34 -26.04 24.01
CA GLY A 164 9.19 -25.15 24.21
C GLY A 164 9.21 -23.93 23.29
N PHE A 165 10.38 -23.37 23.00
CA PHE A 165 10.51 -22.26 22.05
C PHE A 165 10.20 -22.69 20.62
N ALA A 166 10.71 -23.85 20.17
CA ALA A 166 10.38 -24.39 18.85
C ALA A 166 8.87 -24.65 18.70
N ALA A 167 8.23 -25.18 19.74
CA ALA A 167 6.78 -25.38 19.79
C ALA A 167 6.00 -24.05 19.77
N TRP A 168 6.48 -23.03 20.50
CA TRP A 168 5.89 -21.70 20.46
C TRP A 168 6.01 -21.05 19.08
N LEU A 169 7.17 -21.18 18.44
CA LEU A 169 7.46 -20.63 17.12
C LEU A 169 6.62 -21.32 16.01
N ALA A 170 6.24 -22.57 16.24
CA ALA A 170 5.38 -23.34 15.35
C ALA A 170 3.90 -22.90 15.39
N LYS A 171 3.47 -22.13 16.40
CA LYS A 171 2.08 -21.66 16.54
C LYS A 171 1.68 -20.69 15.41
N PRO A 172 0.38 -20.55 15.12
CA PRO A 172 -0.78 -21.16 15.79
C PRO A 172 -0.99 -22.64 15.45
N ASP A 173 -1.45 -23.42 16.44
CA ASP A 173 -1.81 -24.84 16.35
C ASP A 173 -3.14 -25.06 15.60
N MET A 174 -3.25 -24.45 14.42
CA MET A 174 -4.39 -24.57 13.50
C MET A 174 -3.88 -25.07 12.15
N GLN A 175 -4.67 -25.86 11.43
CA GLN A 175 -4.31 -26.30 10.07
C GLN A 175 -4.37 -25.13 9.07
N GLY A 176 -3.80 -25.25 7.87
CA GLY A 176 -3.83 -24.21 6.84
C GLY A 176 -2.90 -23.02 7.10
N GLY A 177 -3.02 -22.00 6.26
CA GLY A 177 -2.24 -20.76 6.37
C GLY A 177 -0.82 -20.87 5.81
N LEU A 178 0.03 -19.94 6.25
CA LEU A 178 1.42 -19.82 5.84
C LEU A 178 2.35 -20.51 6.85
N VAL A 179 3.32 -21.26 6.34
CA VAL A 179 4.50 -21.69 7.11
C VAL A 179 5.74 -21.02 6.54
N ILE A 180 6.54 -20.39 7.39
CA ILE A 180 7.89 -19.94 7.03
C ILE A 180 8.86 -21.07 7.39
N ALA A 181 9.53 -21.64 6.39
CA ALA A 181 10.51 -22.69 6.60
C ALA A 181 11.92 -22.08 6.67
N LEU A 182 12.55 -22.13 7.83
CA LEU A 182 13.94 -21.75 8.07
C LEU A 182 14.84 -22.98 8.02
N LEU A 183 16.16 -22.78 8.02
CA LEU A 183 17.09 -23.92 7.92
C LEU A 183 17.23 -24.64 9.26
N GLN A 184 17.77 -23.93 10.25
CA GLN A 184 18.13 -24.47 11.56
C GLN A 184 18.46 -23.33 12.54
N PRO A 185 18.41 -23.57 13.86
CA PRO A 185 18.84 -22.60 14.86
C PRO A 185 20.34 -22.27 14.82
N ALA A 186 20.70 -21.05 15.20
CA ALA A 186 22.10 -20.66 15.33
C ALA A 186 22.74 -21.30 16.57
N LYS A 187 24.00 -21.75 16.47
CA LYS A 187 24.78 -22.27 17.61
C LYS A 187 24.89 -21.30 18.80
N THR A 188 24.78 -20.01 18.54
CA THR A 188 24.86 -18.96 19.57
C THR A 188 23.50 -18.55 20.14
N GLN A 189 22.40 -19.18 19.71
CA GLN A 189 21.06 -18.85 20.19
C GLN A 189 20.95 -19.19 21.70
N VAL A 190 20.42 -18.24 22.46
CA VAL A 190 20.14 -18.43 23.89
C VAL A 190 18.65 -18.64 24.07
N TYR A 191 18.27 -19.62 24.88
CA TYR A 191 16.87 -19.96 25.15
C TYR A 191 16.51 -19.71 26.61
N THR A 192 15.45 -18.95 26.82
CA THR A 192 14.88 -18.65 28.14
C THR A 192 13.38 -18.95 28.13
N PRO A 193 12.71 -19.00 29.30
CA PRO A 193 11.26 -19.10 29.36
C PRO A 193 10.53 -17.86 28.80
N ASP A 194 11.24 -16.74 28.61
CA ASP A 194 10.71 -15.53 27.98
C ASP A 194 10.95 -15.61 26.47
N PHE A 195 10.00 -16.21 25.75
CA PHE A 195 10.11 -16.38 24.30
C PHE A 195 10.17 -15.05 23.53
N GLN A 196 9.58 -13.97 24.06
CA GLN A 196 9.70 -12.67 23.42
C GLN A 196 11.13 -12.14 23.52
N TRP A 197 11.77 -12.31 24.67
CA TRP A 197 13.19 -11.97 24.81
C TRP A 197 14.05 -12.79 23.83
N VAL A 198 13.75 -14.08 23.65
CA VAL A 198 14.48 -14.94 22.68
C VAL A 198 14.33 -14.43 21.24
N THR A 199 13.15 -13.96 20.84
CA THR A 199 12.93 -13.37 19.51
C THR A 199 13.63 -12.03 19.35
N ASP A 200 13.57 -11.16 20.37
CA ASP A 200 14.14 -9.81 20.33
C ASP A 200 15.67 -9.84 20.27
N GLU A 201 16.29 -10.80 20.97
CA GLU A 201 17.75 -11.00 20.98
C GLU A 201 18.28 -11.79 19.77
N CYS A 202 17.39 -12.35 18.94
CA CYS A 202 17.77 -13.00 17.70
C CYS A 202 17.52 -12.07 16.51
N PRO A 203 18.57 -11.46 15.91
CA PRO A 203 18.38 -10.49 14.81
C PRO A 203 17.60 -11.07 13.62
N THR A 204 17.75 -12.37 13.36
CA THR A 204 17.00 -13.06 12.30
C THR A 204 15.50 -13.10 12.60
N LEU A 205 15.12 -13.44 13.83
CA LEU A 205 13.72 -13.55 14.22
C LEU A 205 13.09 -12.18 14.42
N ALA A 206 13.81 -11.22 15.02
CA ALA A 206 13.35 -9.83 15.11
C ALA A 206 13.10 -9.22 13.71
N TYR A 207 14.00 -9.45 12.76
CA TYR A 207 13.82 -9.02 11.36
C TYR A 207 12.58 -9.65 10.71
N LEU A 208 12.37 -10.95 10.96
CA LEU A 208 11.23 -11.69 10.44
C LEU A 208 9.93 -11.23 11.08
N ASP A 209 9.91 -10.99 12.39
CA ASP A 209 8.76 -10.48 13.14
C ASP A 209 8.32 -9.11 12.62
N GLU A 210 9.27 -8.18 12.41
CA GLU A 210 8.99 -6.87 11.81
C GLU A 210 8.45 -6.99 10.38
N SER A 211 9.04 -7.88 9.56
CA SER A 211 8.54 -8.15 8.21
C SER A 211 7.12 -8.71 8.20
N LEU A 212 6.81 -9.64 9.11
CA LEU A 212 5.49 -10.23 9.24
C LEU A 212 4.46 -9.22 9.73
N ALA A 213 4.81 -8.45 10.76
CA ALA A 213 3.97 -7.40 11.30
C ALA A 213 3.63 -6.34 10.24
N PHE A 214 4.58 -6.07 9.35
CA PHE A 214 4.38 -5.17 8.23
C PHE A 214 3.42 -5.72 7.17
N VAL A 215 3.59 -6.99 6.76
CA VAL A 215 2.83 -7.58 5.64
C VAL A 215 1.41 -8.00 6.03
N ASP A 216 1.23 -8.63 7.19
CA ASP A 216 -0.07 -9.19 7.62
C ASP A 216 -0.79 -8.33 8.68
N GLY A 217 -0.06 -7.37 9.27
CA GLY A 217 -0.55 -6.53 10.35
C GLY A 217 -0.11 -7.01 11.74
N PRO A 218 -0.68 -6.45 12.82
CA PRO A 218 -0.18 -6.69 14.17
C PRO A 218 -0.33 -8.17 14.55
N GLY A 219 0.79 -8.85 14.83
CA GLY A 219 0.79 -10.28 15.19
C GLY A 219 2.15 -10.95 15.00
N GLY A 220 2.83 -10.65 13.89
CA GLY A 220 4.20 -11.11 13.64
C GLY A 220 4.36 -12.64 13.76
N LEU A 221 5.37 -13.07 14.50
CA LEU A 221 5.66 -14.47 14.83
C LEU A 221 4.60 -15.11 15.73
N ARG A 222 3.72 -14.33 16.38
CA ARG A 222 2.64 -14.90 17.21
C ARG A 222 1.48 -15.43 16.38
N THR A 223 1.37 -15.01 15.13
CA THR A 223 0.27 -15.36 14.23
C THR A 223 0.71 -16.14 13.00
N THR A 224 2.03 -16.34 12.83
CA THR A 224 2.60 -17.05 11.67
C THR A 224 3.50 -18.19 12.11
N SER A 225 3.19 -19.41 11.68
CA SER A 225 3.99 -20.59 11.98
C SER A 225 5.35 -20.53 11.31
N VAL A 226 6.43 -20.68 12.08
CA VAL A 226 7.80 -20.77 11.57
C VAL A 226 8.41 -22.10 12.00
N PHE A 227 8.86 -22.90 11.02
CA PHE A 227 9.46 -24.20 11.24
C PHE A 227 10.92 -24.17 10.79
N ASP A 228 11.83 -24.73 11.58
CA ASP A 228 13.15 -25.10 11.07
C ASP A 228 13.05 -26.43 10.31
N ALA A 229 13.73 -26.54 9.17
CA ALA A 229 13.84 -27.78 8.41
C ALA A 229 14.69 -28.83 9.15
N PHE A 230 15.65 -28.37 9.95
CA PHE A 230 16.52 -29.17 10.81
C PHE A 230 16.45 -28.62 12.25
N PRO A 231 15.31 -28.80 12.95
CA PRO A 231 15.15 -28.28 14.29
C PRO A 231 16.17 -28.90 15.25
N PHE A 232 16.59 -28.12 16.25
CA PHE A 232 17.52 -28.53 17.33
C PHE A 232 18.96 -28.88 16.90
N ILE A 233 19.26 -28.85 15.59
CA ILE A 233 20.61 -29.05 15.06
C ILE A 233 21.29 -27.68 14.92
N THR A 234 22.39 -27.46 15.63
CA THR A 234 23.16 -26.21 15.53
C THR A 234 24.42 -26.32 14.67
N GLN A 235 24.78 -27.54 14.25
CA GLN A 235 25.93 -27.79 13.39
C GLN A 235 25.54 -27.65 11.91
N PRO A 236 26.44 -27.19 11.03
CA PRO A 236 26.14 -27.06 9.61
C PRO A 236 25.73 -28.40 8.98
N ILE A 237 24.63 -28.40 8.22
CA ILE A 237 24.19 -29.56 7.45
C ILE A 237 25.12 -29.81 6.26
N SER A 238 25.64 -31.03 6.13
CA SER A 238 26.58 -31.44 5.07
C SER A 238 25.89 -31.63 3.72
N SER A 239 26.62 -31.32 2.63
CA SER A 239 26.22 -31.60 1.26
C SER A 239 26.45 -33.06 0.85
N GLU A 240 27.34 -33.79 1.53
CA GLU A 240 27.72 -35.19 1.19
C GLU A 240 26.67 -36.23 1.57
N GLY A 241 25.62 -35.80 2.28
CA GLY A 241 24.51 -36.64 2.74
C GLY A 241 24.01 -36.18 4.11
N LEU A 242 22.74 -36.46 4.42
CA LEU A 242 22.19 -36.16 5.74
C LEU A 242 22.69 -37.21 6.75
N SER A 243 23.17 -36.76 7.91
CA SER A 243 23.40 -37.66 9.05
C SER A 243 22.06 -38.26 9.52
N LYS A 244 22.13 -39.27 10.38
CA LYS A 244 20.93 -39.84 10.99
C LYS A 244 20.16 -38.76 11.77
N GLU A 245 20.85 -37.97 12.59
CA GLU A 245 20.27 -36.82 13.31
C GLU A 245 19.56 -35.86 12.35
N ALA A 246 20.22 -35.47 11.25
CA ALA A 246 19.65 -34.57 10.25
C ALA A 246 18.45 -35.16 9.51
N THR A 247 18.46 -36.47 9.24
CA THR A 247 17.34 -37.18 8.61
C THR A 247 16.13 -37.24 9.55
N ASP A 248 16.34 -37.55 10.83
CA ASP A 248 15.27 -37.62 11.82
C ASP A 248 14.64 -36.22 12.06
N ALA A 249 15.47 -35.18 12.10
CA ALA A 249 15.02 -33.79 12.19
C ALA A 249 14.21 -33.36 10.95
N TYR A 250 14.68 -33.68 9.74
CA TYR A 250 13.98 -33.36 8.50
C TYR A 250 12.66 -34.13 8.35
N ASN A 251 12.63 -35.40 8.73
CA ASN A 251 11.39 -36.19 8.75
C ASN A 251 10.36 -35.61 9.74
N THR A 252 10.82 -35.07 10.88
CA THR A 252 9.96 -34.36 11.83
C THR A 252 9.37 -33.10 11.18
N PHE A 253 10.19 -32.31 10.47
CA PHE A 253 9.71 -31.16 9.71
C PHE A 253 8.62 -31.54 8.67
N LEU A 254 8.81 -32.61 7.92
CA LEU A 254 7.79 -33.11 6.97
C LEU A 254 6.49 -33.53 7.69
N THR A 255 6.63 -34.23 8.83
CA THR A 255 5.48 -34.64 9.66
C THR A 255 4.72 -33.42 10.20
N MET A 256 5.42 -32.37 10.61
CA MET A 256 4.82 -31.10 11.01
C MET A 256 4.06 -30.44 9.86
N LEU A 257 4.60 -30.43 8.64
CA LEU A 257 3.90 -29.90 7.46
C LEU A 257 2.63 -30.71 7.16
N GLU A 258 2.67 -32.03 7.30
CA GLU A 258 1.49 -32.89 7.12
C GLU A 258 0.40 -32.65 8.16
N ALA A 259 0.79 -32.41 9.42
CA ALA A 259 -0.10 -32.01 10.49
C ALA A 259 -0.65 -30.59 10.31
N LYS A 260 0.19 -29.65 9.86
CA LYS A 260 -0.17 -28.25 9.63
C LYS A 260 -1.03 -28.08 8.37
N LYS A 261 -0.87 -28.91 7.35
CA LYS A 261 -1.52 -28.77 6.03
C LYS A 261 -1.52 -27.32 5.51
N PRO A 262 -0.35 -26.66 5.41
CA PRO A 262 -0.31 -25.26 5.02
C PRO A 262 -0.79 -25.05 3.59
N ASP A 263 -1.40 -23.90 3.32
CA ASP A 263 -1.74 -23.48 1.96
C ASP A 263 -0.49 -23.06 1.18
N VAL A 264 0.45 -22.44 1.90
CA VAL A 264 1.71 -21.91 1.36
C VAL A 264 2.86 -22.21 2.32
N VAL A 265 4.00 -22.62 1.77
CA VAL A 265 5.29 -22.64 2.46
C VAL A 265 6.19 -21.58 1.83
N PHE A 266 6.67 -20.63 2.64
CA PHE A 266 7.72 -19.70 2.26
C PHE A 266 9.09 -20.33 2.59
N ALA A 267 9.76 -20.84 1.56
CA ALA A 267 10.96 -21.65 1.70
C ALA A 267 12.22 -20.79 1.83
N CYS A 268 12.60 -20.46 3.06
CA CYS A 268 13.73 -19.59 3.40
C CYS A 268 15.01 -20.36 3.75
N TRP A 269 15.22 -21.55 3.19
CA TRP A 269 16.38 -22.38 3.50
C TRP A 269 16.90 -23.12 2.28
N ARG A 270 18.17 -23.51 2.30
CA ARG A 270 18.80 -24.33 1.27
C ARG A 270 20.00 -25.06 1.86
N VAL A 271 20.17 -26.32 1.49
CA VAL A 271 21.41 -27.07 1.69
C VAL A 271 22.14 -27.09 0.35
N LYS A 272 23.45 -26.82 0.38
CA LYS A 272 24.25 -26.78 -0.85
C LYS A 272 24.28 -28.17 -1.49
N ASP A 273 24.15 -28.22 -2.82
CA ASP A 273 24.23 -29.44 -3.63
C ASP A 273 23.22 -30.55 -3.26
N GLN A 274 22.16 -30.22 -2.51
CA GLN A 274 21.04 -31.11 -2.22
C GLN A 274 19.72 -30.41 -2.55
N ASP A 275 18.88 -31.08 -3.34
CA ASP A 275 17.52 -30.60 -3.66
C ASP A 275 16.51 -31.37 -2.81
N LEU A 276 16.32 -30.88 -1.58
CA LEU A 276 15.35 -31.43 -0.64
C LEU A 276 13.96 -30.81 -0.89
N PHE A 277 12.90 -31.56 -0.59
CA PHE A 277 11.53 -31.05 -0.69
C PHE A 277 11.35 -29.80 0.17
N PHE A 278 10.60 -28.83 -0.35
CA PHE A 278 10.34 -27.54 0.31
C PHE A 278 11.60 -26.68 0.56
N SER A 279 12.73 -26.99 -0.09
CA SER A 279 13.90 -26.10 -0.07
C SER A 279 13.70 -24.90 -1.00
N GLY A 280 14.27 -23.77 -0.59
CA GLY A 280 14.34 -22.57 -1.40
C GLY A 280 15.44 -22.69 -2.47
N LYS A 281 15.26 -21.95 -3.56
CA LYS A 281 16.24 -21.78 -4.64
C LYS A 281 17.21 -20.62 -4.37
N GLY A 282 17.09 -19.98 -3.21
CA GLY A 282 17.99 -18.92 -2.75
C GLY A 282 17.63 -17.53 -3.26
N LEU A 283 18.56 -16.61 -3.07
CA LEU A 283 18.34 -15.18 -3.28
C LEU A 283 18.09 -14.86 -4.76
N GLY A 284 16.84 -14.49 -5.06
CA GLY A 284 16.38 -14.24 -6.42
C GLY A 284 16.40 -15.47 -7.32
N GLY A 285 16.44 -16.69 -6.76
CA GLY A 285 16.64 -17.93 -7.54
C GLY A 285 15.45 -18.38 -8.38
N ALA A 286 14.23 -17.99 -8.03
CA ALA A 286 13.02 -18.39 -8.76
C ALA A 286 11.92 -17.33 -8.71
N SER A 287 11.14 -17.24 -9.79
CA SER A 287 9.94 -16.41 -9.90
C SER A 287 8.64 -17.23 -9.92
N GLN A 288 8.69 -18.54 -10.17
CA GLN A 288 7.50 -19.38 -10.21
C GLN A 288 7.16 -19.94 -8.83
N VAL A 289 5.86 -20.14 -8.58
CA VAL A 289 5.35 -20.81 -7.38
C VAL A 289 5.21 -22.30 -7.70
N GLU A 290 5.95 -23.14 -6.97
CA GLU A 290 5.89 -24.59 -7.15
C GLU A 290 4.67 -25.17 -6.41
N ARG A 291 4.13 -26.29 -6.91
CA ARG A 291 3.06 -27.03 -6.23
C ARG A 291 3.57 -28.41 -5.86
N LEU A 292 3.76 -28.64 -4.57
CA LEU A 292 4.25 -29.92 -4.04
C LEU A 292 3.11 -30.65 -3.32
N ARG A 293 3.10 -31.98 -3.42
CA ARG A 293 2.10 -32.82 -2.77
C ARG A 293 2.75 -33.52 -1.57
N LEU A 294 2.15 -33.34 -0.40
CA LEU A 294 2.52 -34.06 0.83
C LEU A 294 2.07 -35.53 0.75
N SER A 295 2.61 -36.39 1.62
CA SER A 295 2.29 -37.83 1.60
C SER A 295 0.79 -38.10 1.85
N ASN A 296 0.15 -37.25 2.66
CA ASN A 296 -1.29 -37.29 2.94
C ASN A 296 -2.17 -36.78 1.77
N GLY A 297 -1.57 -36.45 0.62
CA GLY A 297 -2.25 -35.99 -0.59
C GLY A 297 -2.55 -34.49 -0.64
N HIS A 298 -2.31 -33.73 0.44
CA HIS A 298 -2.49 -32.28 0.50
C HIS A 298 -1.50 -31.58 -0.44
N VAL A 299 -1.96 -30.57 -1.18
CA VAL A 299 -1.13 -29.82 -2.12
C VAL A 299 -0.77 -28.48 -1.50
N VAL A 300 0.53 -28.22 -1.41
CA VAL A 300 1.11 -27.02 -0.83
C VAL A 300 1.75 -26.20 -1.94
N ARG A 301 1.54 -24.88 -1.92
CA ARG A 301 2.28 -23.95 -2.77
C ARG A 301 3.58 -23.55 -2.12
N VAL A 302 4.68 -23.62 -2.85
CA VAL A 302 6.00 -23.27 -2.34
C VAL A 302 6.46 -21.99 -3.01
N VAL A 303 6.61 -20.96 -2.20
CA VAL A 303 7.16 -19.67 -2.62
C VAL A 303 8.64 -19.65 -2.27
N ASN A 304 9.47 -19.38 -3.27
CA ASN A 304 10.90 -19.24 -3.08
C ASN A 304 11.23 -18.07 -2.15
N GLY A 305 11.94 -18.36 -1.08
CA GLY A 305 12.56 -17.37 -0.21
C GLY A 305 14.07 -17.51 -0.15
N PHE A 306 14.69 -16.70 0.70
CA PHE A 306 16.05 -16.88 1.15
C PHE A 306 16.10 -16.60 2.65
N HIS A 307 17.13 -17.12 3.31
CA HIS A 307 17.18 -17.09 4.76
C HIS A 307 17.26 -15.63 5.28
N PRO A 308 16.36 -15.18 6.18
CA PRO A 308 16.33 -13.79 6.65
C PRO A 308 17.63 -13.34 7.32
N SER A 309 18.40 -14.28 7.89
CA SER A 309 19.75 -14.02 8.41
C SER A 309 20.71 -13.41 7.38
N TYR A 310 20.52 -13.69 6.08
CA TYR A 310 21.33 -13.07 5.04
C TYR A 310 21.21 -11.54 5.07
N THR A 311 19.99 -11.03 5.28
CA THR A 311 19.73 -9.60 5.42
C THR A 311 19.97 -9.09 6.84
N ALA A 312 19.54 -9.83 7.86
CA ALA A 312 19.65 -9.38 9.25
C ALA A 312 21.08 -9.37 9.79
N ASN A 313 21.91 -10.36 9.39
CA ASN A 313 23.25 -10.57 9.94
C ASN A 313 24.38 -10.34 8.93
N PHE A 314 24.24 -10.83 7.69
CA PHE A 314 25.36 -10.84 6.73
C PHE A 314 25.48 -9.57 5.87
N CYS A 315 24.34 -9.03 5.44
CA CYS A 315 24.26 -7.88 4.55
C CYS A 315 23.21 -6.85 5.03
N PRO A 316 23.31 -6.37 6.29
CA PRO A 316 22.30 -5.47 6.86
C PRO A 316 22.31 -4.06 6.25
N ASN A 317 23.38 -3.69 5.55
CA ASN A 317 23.57 -2.40 4.88
C ASN A 317 23.02 -2.34 3.45
N GLU A 318 22.49 -3.45 2.92
CA GLU A 318 22.06 -3.57 1.53
C GLU A 318 20.52 -3.50 1.44
N SER A 319 19.99 -2.35 1.01
CA SER A 319 18.53 -2.16 0.95
C SER A 319 17.85 -3.05 -0.10
N CYS A 320 18.55 -3.40 -1.19
CA CYS A 320 18.00 -4.26 -2.25
C CYS A 320 17.54 -5.63 -1.72
N PHE A 321 18.29 -6.23 -0.79
CA PHE A 321 17.93 -7.51 -0.18
C PHE A 321 16.70 -7.39 0.73
N ARG A 322 16.59 -6.30 1.50
CA ARG A 322 15.39 -6.02 2.33
C ARG A 322 14.13 -5.89 1.47
N ARG A 323 14.25 -5.21 0.33
CA ARG A 323 13.16 -5.06 -0.65
C ARG A 323 12.77 -6.38 -1.28
N LEU A 324 13.76 -7.20 -1.67
CA LEU A 324 13.49 -8.52 -2.23
C LEU A 324 12.81 -9.44 -1.21
N PHE A 325 13.29 -9.48 0.03
CA PHE A 325 12.67 -10.28 1.09
C PHE A 325 11.20 -9.88 1.30
N THR A 326 10.94 -8.57 1.41
CA THR A 326 9.58 -8.04 1.57
C THR A 326 8.68 -8.41 0.38
N MET A 327 9.20 -8.36 -0.85
CA MET A 327 8.45 -8.75 -2.06
C MET A 327 8.07 -10.24 -2.04
N GLU A 328 9.03 -11.13 -1.78
CA GLU A 328 8.77 -12.57 -1.79
C GLU A 328 7.89 -13.00 -0.60
N LEU A 329 8.01 -12.34 0.55
CA LEU A 329 7.09 -12.53 1.66
C LEU A 329 5.67 -12.06 1.29
N CYS A 330 5.51 -10.87 0.70
CA CYS A 330 4.22 -10.40 0.20
C CYS A 330 3.60 -11.39 -0.80
N LYS A 331 4.43 -11.99 -1.66
CA LYS A 331 4.01 -13.03 -2.60
C LYS A 331 3.49 -14.28 -1.87
N ALA A 332 4.19 -14.75 -0.85
CA ALA A 332 3.75 -15.89 -0.04
C ALA A 332 2.38 -15.64 0.61
N PHE A 333 2.15 -14.44 1.16
CA PHE A 333 0.84 -14.06 1.70
C PHE A 333 -0.23 -13.91 0.63
N CYS A 334 0.08 -13.26 -0.49
CA CYS A 334 -0.87 -13.10 -1.59
C CYS A 334 -1.34 -14.45 -2.09
N GLU A 335 -0.42 -15.38 -2.32
CA GLU A 335 -0.74 -16.72 -2.79
C GLU A 335 -1.81 -17.38 -1.91
N MET A 336 -1.82 -17.20 -0.58
CA MET A 336 -2.87 -17.79 0.26
C MET A 336 -4.30 -17.43 -0.19
N ASN A 337 -4.51 -16.22 -0.74
CA ASN A 337 -5.84 -15.71 -1.10
C ASN A 337 -6.06 -15.52 -2.61
N ILE A 338 -5.04 -15.06 -3.33
CA ILE A 338 -5.11 -14.59 -4.72
C ILE A 338 -3.83 -15.03 -5.45
N ALA A 339 -3.97 -15.49 -6.69
CA ALA A 339 -2.81 -15.81 -7.52
C ALA A 339 -1.91 -14.57 -7.71
N TRP A 340 -0.63 -14.71 -7.36
CA TRP A 340 0.37 -13.68 -7.55
C TRP A 340 0.60 -13.42 -9.04
N GLN A 341 0.73 -12.15 -9.41
CA GLN A 341 1.03 -11.74 -10.78
C GLN A 341 2.42 -11.11 -10.84
N GLU A 342 3.32 -11.81 -11.53
CA GLU A 342 4.68 -11.32 -11.78
C GLU A 342 4.69 -10.12 -12.74
N GLU A 343 5.50 -9.12 -12.41
CA GLU A 343 5.78 -7.98 -13.27
C GLU A 343 7.27 -7.88 -13.59
N LYS A 344 7.60 -7.29 -14.74
CA LYS A 344 9.00 -7.14 -15.20
C LYS A 344 9.94 -6.54 -14.14
N TRP A 345 9.45 -5.62 -13.32
CA TRP A 345 10.27 -4.97 -12.31
C TRP A 345 10.71 -5.93 -11.18
N MET A 346 9.92 -6.96 -10.90
CA MET A 346 10.22 -7.98 -9.89
C MET A 346 11.41 -8.82 -10.33
N ASP A 347 11.45 -9.20 -11.62
CA ASP A 347 12.58 -9.91 -12.21
C ASP A 347 13.85 -9.05 -12.23
N ILE A 348 13.71 -7.75 -12.50
CA ILE A 348 14.82 -6.79 -12.40
C ILE A 348 15.35 -6.73 -10.97
N LEU A 349 14.48 -6.68 -9.95
CA LEU A 349 14.90 -6.68 -8.54
C LEU A 349 15.64 -7.97 -8.18
N ARG A 350 15.11 -9.15 -8.58
CA ARG A 350 15.77 -10.43 -8.37
C ARG A 350 17.15 -10.46 -9.05
N TRP A 351 17.23 -10.03 -10.30
CA TRP A 351 18.50 -9.95 -11.04
C TRP A 351 19.51 -9.04 -10.34
N LYS A 352 19.11 -7.83 -9.95
CA LYS A 352 19.97 -6.88 -9.21
C LYS A 352 20.51 -7.50 -7.92
N CYS A 353 19.66 -8.21 -7.19
CA CYS A 353 20.09 -8.85 -5.95
C CYS A 353 21.10 -9.99 -6.23
N ARG A 354 20.95 -10.75 -7.31
CA ARG A 354 21.96 -11.76 -7.73
C ARG A 354 23.28 -11.10 -8.13
N GLU A 355 23.25 -10.04 -8.93
CA GLU A 355 24.46 -9.30 -9.32
C GLU A 355 25.17 -8.71 -8.09
N ARG A 356 24.41 -8.11 -7.17
CA ARG A 356 24.99 -7.55 -5.94
C ARG A 356 25.61 -8.64 -5.07
N THR A 357 24.98 -9.81 -5.03
CA THR A 357 25.52 -11.00 -4.37
C THR A 357 26.88 -11.35 -4.98
N HIS A 358 27.00 -11.48 -6.31
CA HIS A 358 28.29 -11.72 -6.99
C HIS A 358 29.36 -10.66 -6.68
N GLN A 359 29.00 -9.37 -6.69
CA GLN A 359 29.94 -8.30 -6.34
C GLN A 359 30.45 -8.41 -4.91
N LEU A 360 29.57 -8.69 -3.94
CA LEU A 360 29.96 -8.87 -2.54
C LEU A 360 30.92 -10.06 -2.36
N MET A 361 30.80 -11.09 -3.19
CA MET A 361 31.69 -12.25 -3.21
C MET A 361 33.10 -11.89 -3.69
N GLU A 362 33.18 -11.07 -4.73
CA GLU A 362 34.44 -10.52 -5.25
C GLU A 362 35.09 -9.58 -4.22
N GLU A 363 34.31 -8.65 -3.65
CA GLU A 363 34.77 -7.66 -2.68
C GLU A 363 35.30 -8.28 -1.37
N ARG A 364 34.69 -9.37 -0.91
CA ARG A 364 35.11 -10.07 0.31
C ARG A 364 36.30 -11.01 0.09
N GLY A 365 36.72 -11.20 -1.16
CA GLY A 365 37.71 -12.19 -1.56
C GLY A 365 37.15 -13.61 -1.41
N ARG A 366 36.74 -14.22 -2.52
CA ARG A 366 36.40 -15.65 -2.71
C ARG A 366 35.62 -16.43 -1.63
N ASP A 367 35.02 -15.78 -0.63
CA ASP A 367 34.28 -16.42 0.47
C ASP A 367 32.79 -16.04 0.51
N GLY A 368 32.24 -15.66 -0.64
CA GLY A 368 30.84 -15.94 -0.90
C GLY A 368 30.73 -16.67 -2.23
N GLU A 369 29.96 -17.75 -2.23
CA GLU A 369 29.63 -18.64 -3.35
C GLU A 369 30.49 -18.57 -4.62
N HIS A 370 31.72 -19.11 -4.56
CA HIS A 370 32.28 -19.84 -5.70
C HIS A 370 32.44 -21.33 -5.34
N PRO A 371 31.88 -22.26 -6.13
CA PRO A 371 31.81 -23.69 -5.82
C PRO A 371 33.09 -24.43 -6.23
N LYS A 372 34.27 -24.01 -5.74
CA LYS A 372 35.51 -24.81 -5.80
C LYS A 372 36.45 -24.45 -4.66
N SER A 373 36.32 -25.14 -3.53
CA SER A 373 37.39 -25.76 -2.74
C SER A 373 36.84 -26.16 -1.38
N GLU A 374 37.16 -27.38 -0.99
CA GLU A 374 36.78 -28.04 0.24
C GLU A 374 37.44 -27.37 1.47
N GLY A 375 36.81 -27.54 2.62
CA GLY A 375 37.47 -27.40 3.92
C GLY A 375 37.05 -26.17 4.72
N GLY A 376 36.13 -26.37 5.67
CA GLY A 376 36.02 -25.61 6.92
C GLY A 376 35.77 -24.11 6.80
N ARG A 377 34.59 -23.65 7.25
CA ARG A 377 34.48 -22.26 7.72
C ARG A 377 35.50 -22.08 8.84
N VAL A 378 36.57 -21.34 8.57
CA VAL A 378 37.47 -20.84 9.60
C VAL A 378 36.63 -20.04 10.58
N LEU A 379 36.84 -20.31 11.86
CA LEU A 379 36.26 -19.59 12.99
C LEU A 379 36.24 -18.09 12.69
N ARG A 380 35.08 -17.45 12.89
CA ARG A 380 34.94 -15.99 12.93
C ARG A 380 36.18 -15.41 13.62
N GLY A 381 36.83 -14.44 12.97
CA GLY A 381 37.75 -13.54 13.66
C GLY A 381 37.10 -12.95 14.91
N SER A 382 37.89 -12.31 15.77
CA SER A 382 37.38 -11.66 16.98
C SER A 382 36.15 -10.78 16.64
N ARG A 383 35.22 -10.64 17.60
CA ARG A 383 33.99 -9.85 17.44
C ARG A 383 34.27 -8.39 16.98
N GLU A 384 35.49 -7.91 17.22
CA GLU A 384 36.02 -6.62 16.78
C GLU A 384 36.25 -6.54 15.25
N ASP A 385 36.78 -7.59 14.62
CA ASP A 385 37.03 -7.64 13.17
C ASP A 385 35.74 -7.62 12.34
N ASP A 386 34.67 -8.24 12.86
CA ASP A 386 33.37 -8.29 12.17
C ASP A 386 32.59 -6.96 12.31
N SER A 387 32.74 -6.26 13.44
CA SER A 387 32.17 -4.92 13.66
C SER A 387 32.81 -3.89 12.71
N ALA A 388 34.14 -3.84 12.65
CA ALA A 388 34.85 -2.92 11.76
C ALA A 388 34.51 -3.15 10.28
N ARG A 389 34.42 -4.41 9.85
CA ARG A 389 34.00 -4.79 8.49
C ARG A 389 32.57 -4.34 8.18
N LYS A 390 31.64 -4.56 9.11
CA LYS A 390 30.24 -4.14 8.99
C LYS A 390 30.14 -2.62 8.84
N HIS A 391 30.87 -1.84 9.63
CA HIS A 391 30.85 -0.38 9.54
C HIS A 391 31.45 0.16 8.25
N LYS A 392 32.52 -0.46 7.73
CA LYS A 392 33.08 -0.14 6.41
C LYS A 392 32.05 -0.34 5.28
N ALA A 393 31.20 -1.37 5.38
CA ALA A 393 30.13 -1.59 4.41
C ALA A 393 29.04 -0.49 4.49
N TYR A 394 28.69 -0.03 5.69
CA TYR A 394 27.79 1.12 5.85
C TYR A 394 28.37 2.44 5.34
N ILE A 395 29.67 2.68 5.53
CA ILE A 395 30.37 3.83 4.92
C ILE A 395 30.19 3.83 3.41
N LYS A 396 30.50 2.71 2.75
CA LYS A 396 30.36 2.56 1.30
C LYS A 396 28.90 2.73 0.85
N SER A 397 27.95 2.15 1.59
CA SER A 397 26.52 2.27 1.33
C SER A 397 26.03 3.73 1.41
N PHE A 398 26.49 4.47 2.42
CA PHE A 398 26.18 5.89 2.61
C PHE A 398 26.75 6.75 1.48
N ASP A 399 28.02 6.56 1.12
CA ASP A 399 28.68 7.31 0.05
C ASP A 399 28.00 7.07 -1.31
N ASN A 400 27.66 5.81 -1.61
CA ASN A 400 26.89 5.45 -2.81
C ASN A 400 25.50 6.11 -2.81
N GLY A 401 24.84 6.17 -1.65
CA GLY A 401 23.54 6.81 -1.48
C GLY A 401 23.61 8.32 -1.76
N LEU A 402 24.60 9.02 -1.21
CA LEU A 402 24.85 10.45 -1.50
C LEU A 402 25.19 10.69 -2.97
N GLN A 403 26.01 9.83 -3.59
CA GLN A 403 26.35 9.96 -5.01
C GLN A 403 25.10 9.84 -5.90
N ARG A 404 24.20 8.90 -5.61
CA ARG A 404 22.92 8.76 -6.35
C ARG A 404 22.02 9.98 -6.13
N LEU A 405 21.91 10.47 -4.89
CA LEU A 405 21.19 11.72 -4.58
C LEU A 405 21.74 12.91 -5.37
N LYS A 406 23.07 13.03 -5.49
CA LYS A 406 23.69 14.05 -6.32
C LYS A 406 23.24 13.95 -7.79
N GLN A 407 23.32 12.77 -8.39
CA GLN A 407 22.93 12.55 -9.79
C GLN A 407 21.46 12.92 -10.05
N ILE A 408 20.59 12.67 -9.07
CA ILE A 408 19.18 13.07 -9.12
C ILE A 408 19.03 14.58 -9.11
N PHE A 409 19.71 15.26 -8.19
CA PHE A 409 19.64 16.70 -8.07
C PHE A 409 20.25 17.40 -9.29
N ASP A 410 21.37 16.90 -9.80
CA ASP A 410 21.97 17.35 -11.07
C ASP A 410 20.96 17.20 -12.24
N HIS A 411 20.23 16.08 -12.29
CA HIS A 411 19.19 15.86 -13.30
C HIS A 411 18.03 16.85 -13.15
N MET A 412 17.55 17.09 -11.93
CA MET A 412 16.43 18.00 -11.64
C MET A 412 16.72 19.44 -12.09
N VAL A 413 17.97 19.90 -12.02
CA VAL A 413 18.37 21.24 -12.48
C VAL A 413 18.75 21.28 -13.97
N SER A 414 18.80 20.13 -14.65
CA SER A 414 19.16 20.05 -16.05
C SER A 414 18.06 20.58 -16.99
N PRO A 415 18.41 21.05 -18.21
CA PRO A 415 17.42 21.41 -19.21
C PRO A 415 16.50 20.25 -19.62
N MET A 416 17.00 19.00 -19.55
CA MET A 416 16.25 17.81 -19.95
C MET A 416 15.02 17.58 -19.06
N TYR A 417 15.16 17.85 -17.75
CA TYR A 417 14.08 17.69 -16.79
C TYR A 417 12.81 18.45 -17.19
N LYS A 418 12.95 19.62 -17.83
CA LYS A 418 11.82 20.49 -18.22
C LYS A 418 10.88 19.81 -19.21
N TYR A 419 11.39 19.04 -20.16
CA TYR A 419 10.62 18.51 -21.29
C TYR A 419 10.19 17.05 -21.12
N GLN A 420 10.72 16.33 -20.13
CA GLN A 420 10.36 14.93 -19.89
C GLN A 420 8.92 14.78 -19.39
N SER A 421 8.24 13.75 -19.91
CA SER A 421 6.93 13.34 -19.41
C SER A 421 7.04 12.75 -18.00
N SER A 422 5.91 12.58 -17.31
CA SER A 422 5.92 12.00 -15.96
C SER A 422 6.45 10.57 -15.96
N TRP A 423 6.17 9.82 -17.03
CA TRP A 423 6.66 8.44 -17.16
C TRP A 423 8.16 8.37 -17.48
N ASP A 424 8.70 9.31 -18.26
CA ASP A 424 10.14 9.41 -18.49
C ASP A 424 10.89 9.69 -17.19
N LEU A 425 10.35 10.60 -16.37
CA LEU A 425 10.88 10.89 -15.03
C LEU A 425 10.77 9.70 -14.10
N TYR A 426 9.60 9.07 -14.04
CA TYR A 426 9.40 7.85 -13.25
C TYR A 426 10.41 6.77 -13.65
N SER A 427 10.58 6.54 -14.96
CA SER A 427 11.50 5.54 -15.48
C SER A 427 12.95 5.89 -15.17
N PHE A 428 13.31 7.17 -15.26
CA PHE A 428 14.61 7.67 -14.85
C PHE A 428 14.89 7.39 -13.37
N PHE A 429 14.00 7.77 -12.46
CA PHE A 429 14.21 7.58 -11.02
C PHE A 429 14.18 6.10 -10.61
N VAL A 430 13.26 5.31 -11.16
CA VAL A 430 13.03 3.94 -10.69
C VAL A 430 13.90 2.91 -11.39
N PHE A 431 14.03 3.01 -12.72
CA PHE A 431 14.72 1.98 -13.51
C PHE A 431 16.17 2.35 -13.82
N HIS A 432 16.45 3.61 -14.17
CA HIS A 432 17.79 4.03 -14.58
C HIS A 432 18.70 4.37 -13.39
N GLN A 433 18.28 5.30 -12.52
CA GLN A 433 19.07 5.74 -11.37
C GLN A 433 18.83 4.91 -10.11
N ASN A 434 17.68 4.21 -10.06
CA ASN A 434 17.24 3.41 -8.91
C ASN A 434 17.31 4.21 -7.60
N THR A 435 16.78 5.44 -7.67
CA THR A 435 16.82 6.48 -6.64
C THR A 435 16.42 5.96 -5.27
N SER A 436 15.31 5.23 -5.20
CA SER A 436 14.80 4.66 -3.97
C SER A 436 15.86 3.84 -3.24
N GLU A 437 16.61 3.01 -3.96
CA GLU A 437 17.66 2.17 -3.36
C GLU A 437 18.76 3.02 -2.73
N GLY A 438 19.25 4.04 -3.45
CA GLY A 438 20.27 4.95 -2.92
C GLY A 438 19.85 5.70 -1.66
N ILE A 439 18.59 6.17 -1.62
CA ILE A 439 18.04 6.82 -0.44
C ILE A 439 17.93 5.84 0.73
N CYS A 440 17.49 4.60 0.46
CA CYS A 440 17.35 3.55 1.48
C CYS A 440 18.72 3.12 2.05
N ASP A 441 19.72 2.96 1.19
CA ASP A 441 21.09 2.62 1.57
C ASP A 441 21.69 3.67 2.52
N ALA A 442 21.54 4.96 2.19
CA ALA A 442 21.94 6.05 3.07
C ALA A 442 21.16 6.04 4.40
N LEU A 443 19.83 5.86 4.36
CA LEU A 443 18.99 5.77 5.55
C LEU A 443 19.42 4.62 6.47
N LEU A 444 19.74 3.45 5.93
CA LEU A 444 20.21 2.31 6.73
C LEU A 444 21.54 2.62 7.45
N ALA A 445 22.46 3.32 6.79
CA ALA A 445 23.72 3.74 7.40
C ALA A 445 23.51 4.76 8.53
N VAL A 446 22.63 5.75 8.32
CA VAL A 446 22.25 6.70 9.38
C VAL A 446 21.53 5.99 10.52
N SER A 447 20.65 5.03 10.23
CA SER A 447 19.95 4.23 11.25
C SER A 447 20.91 3.43 12.12
N GLU A 448 22.02 2.92 11.55
CA GLU A 448 23.01 2.17 12.31
C GLU A 448 23.79 3.08 13.28
N THR A 449 24.14 4.31 12.88
CA THR A 449 24.83 5.25 13.79
C THR A 449 23.97 5.69 14.96
N MET A 450 22.65 5.74 14.80
CA MET A 450 21.73 6.03 15.90
C MET A 450 21.85 5.04 17.07
N LYS A 451 22.30 3.80 16.82
CA LYS A 451 22.50 2.81 17.88
C LYS A 451 23.58 3.22 18.87
N GLN A 452 24.55 4.06 18.48
CA GLN A 452 25.58 4.61 19.37
C GLN A 452 24.98 5.40 20.55
N PHE A 453 23.79 5.97 20.37
CA PHE A 453 23.15 6.89 21.31
C PHE A 453 22.03 6.22 22.15
N LYS A 454 21.87 4.90 22.07
CA LYS A 454 20.91 4.16 22.91
C LYS A 454 21.34 4.23 24.39
N ARG A 455 20.39 4.56 25.28
CA ARG A 455 20.60 4.63 26.74
C ARG A 455 21.11 3.29 27.29
N GLY A 456 22.25 3.30 27.98
CA GLY A 456 22.79 2.15 28.71
C GLY A 456 24.14 1.60 28.21
N ALA A 457 24.70 2.10 27.11
CA ALA A 457 26.04 1.69 26.66
C ALA A 457 27.14 2.41 27.45
N SER A 458 28.00 1.67 28.15
CA SER A 458 29.06 2.20 29.03
C SER A 458 30.22 2.87 28.29
N THR A 459 30.39 2.59 26.99
CA THR A 459 31.31 3.27 26.05
C THR A 459 30.84 2.98 24.62
N PRO A 460 30.80 3.97 23.70
CA PRO A 460 30.47 3.72 22.30
C PRO A 460 31.60 2.96 21.59
N ASP A 461 31.26 1.93 20.82
CA ASP A 461 32.18 1.20 19.93
C ASP A 461 32.96 2.20 19.06
N SER A 462 34.30 2.13 19.07
CA SER A 462 35.17 3.06 18.32
C SER A 462 34.81 3.09 16.84
N SER A 463 34.39 1.95 16.28
CA SER A 463 33.99 1.85 14.88
C SER A 463 32.62 2.50 14.58
N LEU A 464 31.71 2.58 15.57
CA LEU A 464 30.49 3.39 15.46
C LEU A 464 30.79 4.89 15.47
N VAL A 465 31.76 5.31 16.30
CA VAL A 465 32.23 6.71 16.33
C VAL A 465 32.82 7.11 14.97
N GLU A 466 33.62 6.24 14.36
CA GLU A 466 34.18 6.45 13.02
C GLU A 466 33.09 6.58 11.95
N LEU A 467 32.09 5.69 11.96
CA LEU A 467 30.95 5.76 11.04
C LEU A 467 30.18 7.09 11.22
N SER A 468 29.89 7.48 12.46
CA SER A 468 29.21 8.76 12.75
C SER A 468 30.00 9.96 12.25
N ASN A 469 31.31 9.98 12.48
CA ASN A 469 32.19 11.05 12.00
C ASN A 469 32.24 11.11 10.47
N HIS A 470 32.31 9.96 9.80
CA HIS A 470 32.28 9.88 8.35
C HIS A 470 30.96 10.40 7.79
N ILE A 471 29.81 9.94 8.31
CA ILE A 471 28.48 10.41 7.90
C ILE A 471 28.37 11.91 8.07
N SER A 472 28.74 12.46 9.23
CA SER A 472 28.71 13.90 9.48
C SER A 472 29.57 14.68 8.47
N LYS A 473 30.80 14.21 8.22
CA LYS A 473 31.73 14.86 7.28
C LYS A 473 31.23 14.82 5.84
N GLN A 474 30.79 13.66 5.35
CA GLN A 474 30.31 13.52 3.98
C GLN A 474 28.99 14.24 3.76
N THR A 475 28.11 14.27 4.76
CA THR A 475 26.87 15.05 4.67
C THR A 475 27.17 16.54 4.57
N LEU A 476 28.09 17.07 5.38
CA LEU A 476 28.49 18.48 5.32
C LEU A 476 29.14 18.82 3.97
N LYS A 477 29.97 17.90 3.45
CA LYS A 477 30.57 18.02 2.12
C LYS A 477 29.48 18.05 1.04
N PHE A 478 28.53 17.12 1.09
CA PHE A 478 27.42 17.05 0.14
C PHE A 478 26.62 18.36 0.11
N ILE A 479 26.24 18.87 1.28
CA ILE A 479 25.56 20.17 1.43
C ILE A 479 26.38 21.27 0.73
N ARG A 480 27.64 21.45 1.11
CA ARG A 480 28.45 22.60 0.64
C ARG A 480 28.91 22.52 -0.80
N ASP A 481 29.34 21.34 -1.23
CA ASP A 481 30.12 21.16 -2.44
C ASP A 481 29.29 20.56 -3.58
N ASP A 482 28.37 19.64 -3.26
CA ASP A 482 27.62 18.88 -4.27
C ASP A 482 26.26 19.50 -4.61
N ILE A 483 25.66 20.26 -3.70
CA ILE A 483 24.38 20.96 -3.94
C ILE A 483 24.39 22.48 -3.64
N PRO A 484 25.48 23.23 -3.91
CA PRO A 484 25.59 24.65 -3.55
C PRO A 484 24.49 25.49 -4.18
N ASP A 485 24.09 25.19 -5.42
CA ASP A 485 23.04 25.90 -6.13
C ASP A 485 21.66 25.70 -5.49
N LEU A 486 21.45 24.59 -4.78
CA LEU A 486 20.22 24.34 -4.01
C LEU A 486 20.20 25.13 -2.70
N LEU A 487 21.37 25.46 -2.14
CA LEU A 487 21.52 26.22 -0.89
C LEU A 487 21.52 27.74 -1.08
N GLN A 488 22.01 28.21 -2.24
CA GLN A 488 22.10 29.64 -2.55
C GLN A 488 20.74 30.31 -2.74
N TYR A 489 19.64 29.54 -2.80
CA TYR A 489 18.29 30.11 -2.79
C TYR A 489 17.91 30.48 -1.35
N PRO A 490 17.87 31.78 -0.99
CA PRO A 490 17.91 32.21 0.39
C PRO A 490 16.73 31.72 1.21
N LYS A 491 17.01 31.39 2.48
CA LYS A 491 16.03 31.14 3.55
C LYS A 491 14.86 32.13 3.45
N GLY A 492 13.71 31.63 2.96
CA GLY A 492 12.42 32.28 3.15
C GLY A 492 11.73 32.93 1.95
N LEU A 493 12.24 32.89 0.71
CA LEU A 493 11.60 33.65 -0.38
C LEU A 493 11.07 32.92 -1.63
N TYR A 494 11.30 31.62 -1.87
CA TYR A 494 10.59 30.94 -2.97
C TYR A 494 10.25 29.48 -2.65
N LYS A 495 8.97 29.21 -2.38
CA LYS A 495 8.38 27.85 -2.33
C LYS A 495 8.31 27.17 -3.72
N ASN A 496 9.04 27.69 -4.71
CA ASN A 496 8.82 27.56 -6.15
C ASN A 496 10.14 27.73 -6.93
N LEU A 497 11.25 27.19 -6.39
CA LEU A 497 12.60 27.29 -6.94
C LEU A 497 12.66 26.97 -8.46
N TRP A 498 11.94 25.92 -8.87
CA TRP A 498 11.90 25.45 -10.26
C TRP A 498 10.50 25.41 -10.86
N SER A 499 9.45 25.55 -10.05
CA SER A 499 8.08 25.42 -10.55
C SER A 499 7.72 26.39 -11.67
N SER A 500 8.31 27.59 -11.68
CA SER A 500 8.20 28.55 -12.79
C SER A 500 8.82 28.03 -14.10
N GLN A 501 9.85 27.17 -14.03
CA GLN A 501 10.59 26.67 -15.17
C GLN A 501 9.90 25.52 -15.91
N PHE A 502 8.92 24.88 -15.28
CA PHE A 502 8.14 23.78 -15.87
C PHE A 502 6.63 24.00 -15.70
N ALA A 503 6.19 25.24 -15.51
CA ALA A 503 4.79 25.61 -15.40
C ALA A 503 3.95 25.19 -16.62
N THR A 504 4.58 25.03 -17.79
CA THR A 504 3.94 24.56 -19.04
C THR A 504 4.16 23.07 -19.30
N SER A 505 4.74 22.32 -18.35
CA SER A 505 5.08 20.92 -18.55
C SER A 505 3.90 19.99 -18.25
N THR A 506 3.67 19.01 -19.11
CA THR A 506 2.68 17.93 -18.91
C THR A 506 2.95 17.05 -17.68
N SER A 507 4.13 17.17 -17.07
CA SER A 507 4.54 16.44 -15.87
C SER A 507 4.66 17.31 -14.62
N GLN A 508 4.08 18.51 -14.65
CA GLN A 508 4.12 19.50 -13.56
C GLN A 508 3.80 18.89 -12.19
N GLY A 509 2.75 18.05 -12.08
CA GLY A 509 2.35 17.48 -10.79
C GLY A 509 3.41 16.60 -10.11
N LEU A 510 4.04 15.69 -10.88
CA LEU A 510 5.14 14.87 -10.34
C LEU A 510 6.34 15.74 -9.99
N LYS A 511 6.70 16.70 -10.86
CA LYS A 511 7.83 17.60 -10.65
C LYS A 511 7.67 18.47 -9.41
N LEU A 512 6.48 19.03 -9.17
CA LEU A 512 6.14 19.80 -7.97
C LEU A 512 6.25 18.95 -6.70
N SER A 513 5.77 17.70 -6.74
CA SER A 513 5.86 16.78 -5.60
C SER A 513 7.31 16.46 -5.25
N ILE A 514 8.14 16.20 -6.27
CA ILE A 514 9.57 15.94 -6.10
C ILE A 514 10.29 17.19 -5.60
N GLU A 515 10.05 18.36 -6.20
CA GLU A 515 10.63 19.64 -5.77
C GLU A 515 10.32 19.92 -4.29
N LYS A 516 9.05 19.82 -3.89
CA LYS A 516 8.64 20.02 -2.49
C LYS A 516 9.35 19.05 -1.54
N THR A 517 9.41 17.78 -1.92
CA THR A 517 10.09 16.75 -1.12
C THR A 517 11.59 17.06 -0.96
N THR A 518 12.25 17.47 -2.05
CA THR A 518 13.67 17.85 -2.05
C THR A 518 13.93 19.09 -1.20
N ILE A 519 13.11 20.14 -1.31
CA ILE A 519 13.26 21.36 -0.50
C ILE A 519 13.17 21.02 0.99
N THR A 520 12.12 20.29 1.40
CA THR A 520 11.96 19.89 2.81
C THR A 520 13.11 19.01 3.29
N PHE A 521 13.63 18.12 2.45
CA PHE A 521 14.81 17.33 2.78
C PHE A 521 16.03 18.22 3.02
N VAL A 522 16.34 19.15 2.11
CA VAL A 522 17.50 20.06 2.23
C VAL A 522 17.38 20.97 3.46
N GLU A 523 16.17 21.48 3.76
CA GLU A 523 15.91 22.27 4.96
C GLU A 523 16.17 21.45 6.24
N ASN A 524 15.61 20.24 6.33
CA ASN A 524 15.82 19.35 7.48
C ASN A 524 17.29 18.91 7.61
N LEU A 525 17.94 18.65 6.48
CA LEU A 525 19.35 18.31 6.41
C LEU A 525 20.20 19.45 6.95
N THR A 526 19.94 20.69 6.51
CA THR A 526 20.63 21.89 6.98
C THR A 526 20.38 22.13 8.47
N ASN A 527 19.14 21.94 8.96
CA ASN A 527 18.79 22.07 10.37
C ASN A 527 19.48 21.03 11.27
N SER A 528 19.94 19.92 10.70
CA SER A 528 20.73 18.91 11.43
C SER A 528 22.12 19.42 11.83
N PHE A 529 22.54 20.53 11.24
CA PHE A 529 23.83 21.18 11.46
C PHE A 529 23.60 22.59 12.02
N SER A 530 24.15 22.88 13.20
CA SER A 530 24.19 24.24 13.73
C SER A 530 25.60 24.82 13.70
N GLU A 531 25.69 26.07 13.28
CA GLU A 531 26.92 26.85 13.32
C GLU A 531 27.10 27.38 14.76
N SER A 532 28.03 26.81 15.52
CA SER A 532 28.47 27.39 16.79
C SER A 532 29.76 28.18 16.57
N SER A 533 30.04 29.16 17.43
CA SER A 533 31.24 30.01 17.34
C SER A 533 32.59 29.27 17.48
N LYS A 534 32.58 27.94 17.71
CA LYS A 534 33.81 27.12 17.86
C LYS A 534 33.81 25.80 17.06
N SER A 535 32.67 25.30 16.56
CA SER A 535 32.59 24.08 15.73
C SER A 535 31.17 23.86 15.15
N TRP A 536 31.03 22.94 14.17
CA TRP A 536 29.72 22.47 13.71
C TRP A 536 29.17 21.41 14.68
N THR A 537 28.02 21.67 15.30
CA THR A 537 27.31 20.69 16.13
C THR A 537 26.31 19.91 15.27
N TYR A 538 26.50 18.59 15.20
CA TYR A 538 25.72 17.64 14.39
C TYR A 538 24.68 16.91 15.25
N THR A 539 23.45 16.80 14.76
CA THR A 539 22.35 16.11 15.46
C THR A 539 21.93 14.84 14.68
N PRO A 540 22.36 13.63 15.12
CA PRO A 540 22.04 12.37 14.43
C PRO A 540 20.54 12.12 14.26
N ASP A 541 19.73 12.45 15.29
CA ASP A 541 18.27 12.28 15.24
C ASP A 541 17.61 13.07 14.10
N LEU A 542 18.04 14.33 13.91
CA LEU A 542 17.51 15.19 12.85
C LEU A 542 17.94 14.71 11.47
N LEU A 543 19.18 14.21 11.34
CA LEU A 543 19.65 13.63 10.09
C LEU A 543 18.84 12.39 9.72
N HIS A 544 18.66 11.49 10.69
CA HIS A 544 17.85 10.29 10.51
C HIS A 544 16.41 10.64 10.11
N ALA A 545 15.80 11.63 10.77
CA ALA A 545 14.46 12.11 10.43
C ALA A 545 14.41 12.68 9.00
N ALA A 546 15.42 13.44 8.56
CA ALA A 546 15.50 13.99 7.21
C ALA A 546 15.56 12.87 6.16
N PHE A 547 16.47 11.90 6.31
CA PHE A 547 16.60 10.76 5.40
C PHE A 547 15.36 9.88 5.38
N LYS A 548 14.74 9.65 6.54
CA LYS A 548 13.49 8.90 6.64
C LYS A 548 12.36 9.60 5.88
N GLU A 549 12.24 10.92 6.06
CA GLU A 549 11.17 11.69 5.42
C GLU A 549 11.30 11.72 3.91
N ILE A 550 12.51 11.96 3.37
CA ILE A 550 12.73 11.90 1.91
C ILE A 550 12.46 10.49 1.37
N ALA A 551 12.89 9.43 2.06
CA ALA A 551 12.69 8.06 1.62
C ALA A 551 11.20 7.73 1.44
N ILE A 552 10.37 8.19 2.37
CA ILE A 552 8.92 7.94 2.36
C ILE A 552 8.21 8.85 1.35
N SER A 553 8.45 10.16 1.42
CA SER A 553 7.80 11.15 0.55
C SER A 553 8.15 10.96 -0.93
N PHE A 554 9.36 10.51 -1.22
CA PHE A 554 9.79 10.20 -2.58
C PHE A 554 9.06 8.96 -3.13
N GLU A 555 8.99 7.88 -2.34
CA GLU A 555 8.21 6.68 -2.69
C GLU A 555 6.72 7.01 -2.88
N GLU A 556 6.14 7.88 -2.05
CA GLU A 556 4.76 8.33 -2.23
C GLU A 556 4.53 9.13 -3.52
N SER A 557 5.48 9.99 -3.88
CA SER A 557 5.42 10.77 -5.13
C SER A 557 5.45 9.85 -6.35
N LEU A 558 6.33 8.85 -6.34
CA LEU A 558 6.41 7.83 -7.39
C LEU A 558 5.17 6.93 -7.43
N ALA A 559 4.60 6.58 -6.27
CA ALA A 559 3.40 5.76 -6.16
C ALA A 559 2.24 6.35 -6.96
N ARG A 560 1.97 7.65 -6.77
CA ARG A 560 0.88 8.36 -7.44
C ARG A 560 1.04 8.30 -8.96
N GLU A 561 2.25 8.50 -9.47
CA GLU A 561 2.50 8.43 -10.91
C GLU A 561 2.37 7.00 -11.44
N TYR A 562 2.90 6.01 -10.71
CA TYR A 562 2.78 4.60 -11.08
C TYR A 562 1.32 4.15 -11.16
N ASP A 563 0.49 4.51 -10.18
CA ASP A 563 -0.93 4.18 -10.16
C ASP A 563 -1.69 4.85 -11.30
N ASN A 564 -1.42 6.13 -11.57
CA ASN A 564 -2.01 6.85 -12.70
C ASN A 564 -1.69 6.14 -14.04
N HIS A 565 -0.41 5.87 -14.29
CA HIS A 565 0.02 5.19 -15.51
C HIS A 565 -0.60 3.79 -15.65
N ARG A 566 -0.70 3.04 -14.54
CA ARG A 566 -1.33 1.72 -14.51
C ARG A 566 -2.81 1.78 -14.87
N GLN A 567 -3.57 2.72 -14.31
CA GLN A 567 -4.99 2.89 -14.59
C GLN A 567 -5.24 3.29 -16.04
N THR A 568 -4.45 4.22 -16.59
CA THR A 568 -4.51 4.59 -18.01
C THR A 568 -4.21 3.39 -18.92
N ARG A 569 -3.21 2.55 -18.59
CA ARG A 569 -2.93 1.32 -19.34
C ARG A 569 -4.06 0.30 -19.24
N ALA A 570 -4.71 0.17 -18.08
CA ALA A 570 -5.88 -0.68 -17.92
C ALA A 570 -7.04 -0.20 -18.80
N GLY A 571 -7.29 1.11 -18.83
CA GLY A 571 -8.23 1.76 -19.74
C GLY A 571 -7.94 1.43 -21.21
N ASN A 572 -6.69 1.63 -21.65
CA ASN A 572 -6.28 1.34 -23.02
C ASN A 572 -6.52 -0.14 -23.41
N ARG A 573 -6.13 -1.09 -22.55
CA ARG A 573 -6.38 -2.52 -22.79
C ARG A 573 -7.86 -2.86 -22.85
N ALA A 574 -8.66 -2.28 -21.97
CA ALA A 574 -10.10 -2.48 -21.95
C ALA A 574 -10.75 -1.96 -23.25
N VAL A 575 -10.30 -0.80 -23.77
CA VAL A 575 -10.71 -0.30 -25.09
C VAL A 575 -10.32 -1.25 -26.22
N THR A 576 -9.09 -1.78 -26.22
CA THR A 576 -8.66 -2.78 -27.23
C THR A 576 -9.56 -4.01 -27.19
N ASN A 577 -9.83 -4.57 -26.01
CA ASN A 577 -10.72 -5.73 -25.85
C ASN A 577 -12.16 -5.42 -26.29
N ALA A 578 -12.63 -4.20 -26.02
CA ALA A 578 -13.95 -3.76 -26.44
C ALA A 578 -14.06 -3.72 -27.97
N LYS A 579 -13.08 -3.10 -28.65
CA LYS A 579 -13.01 -3.05 -30.12
C LYS A 579 -13.01 -4.45 -30.75
N ILE A 580 -12.17 -5.36 -30.24
CA ILE A 580 -12.13 -6.76 -30.68
C ILE A 580 -13.49 -7.45 -30.48
N SER A 581 -14.19 -7.15 -29.38
CA SER A 581 -15.51 -7.73 -29.10
C SER A 581 -16.58 -7.19 -30.04
N VAL A 582 -16.55 -5.89 -30.38
CA VAL A 582 -17.42 -5.28 -31.40
C VAL A 582 -17.20 -5.95 -32.76
N GLU A 583 -15.94 -6.09 -33.19
CA GLU A 583 -15.59 -6.75 -34.46
C GLU A 583 -16.11 -8.18 -34.55
N LYS A 584 -16.19 -8.88 -33.41
CA LYS A 584 -16.72 -10.25 -33.32
C LYS A 584 -18.24 -10.34 -33.10
N GLY A 585 -18.94 -9.21 -33.02
CA GLY A 585 -20.38 -9.16 -32.73
C GLY A 585 -20.76 -9.46 -31.26
N ASN A 586 -19.78 -9.50 -30.35
CA ASN A 586 -20.00 -9.77 -28.92
C ASN A 586 -20.32 -8.46 -28.17
N LEU A 587 -21.52 -7.92 -28.39
CA LEU A 587 -21.89 -6.58 -27.94
C LEU A 587 -21.90 -6.40 -26.40
N ILE A 588 -22.35 -7.42 -25.65
CA ILE A 588 -22.33 -7.39 -24.16
C ILE A 588 -20.89 -7.29 -23.65
N SER A 589 -19.99 -8.13 -24.16
CA SER A 589 -18.57 -8.10 -23.77
C SER A 589 -17.90 -6.77 -24.14
N ALA A 590 -18.28 -6.20 -25.29
CA ALA A 590 -17.81 -4.88 -25.71
C ALA A 590 -18.30 -3.77 -24.76
N GLN A 591 -19.59 -3.76 -24.44
CA GLN A 591 -20.22 -2.83 -23.53
C GLN A 591 -19.53 -2.83 -22.16
N GLU A 592 -19.40 -4.01 -21.53
CA GLU A 592 -18.73 -4.11 -20.22
C GLU A 592 -17.28 -3.65 -20.27
N ALA A 593 -16.56 -3.96 -21.36
CA ALA A 593 -15.18 -3.53 -21.53
C ALA A 593 -15.06 -2.01 -21.68
N TYR A 594 -15.98 -1.35 -22.41
CA TYR A 594 -16.03 0.10 -22.48
C TYR A 594 -16.41 0.76 -21.14
N PHE A 595 -17.35 0.20 -20.37
CA PHE A 595 -17.65 0.69 -19.02
C PHE A 595 -16.44 0.57 -18.08
N ARG A 596 -15.73 -0.56 -18.12
CA ARG A 596 -14.46 -0.72 -17.38
C ARG A 596 -13.43 0.32 -17.81
N ALA A 597 -13.27 0.55 -19.12
CA ALA A 597 -12.35 1.56 -19.65
C ALA A 597 -12.69 2.96 -19.12
N SER A 598 -13.96 3.34 -19.18
CA SER A 598 -14.45 4.61 -18.65
C SER A 598 -14.08 4.78 -17.17
N ASN A 599 -14.37 3.76 -16.36
CA ASN A 599 -14.06 3.82 -14.94
C ASN A 599 -12.54 3.87 -14.65
N TYR A 600 -11.72 3.17 -15.42
CA TYR A 600 -10.25 3.22 -15.27
C TYR A 600 -9.70 4.61 -15.60
N TYR A 601 -10.17 5.24 -16.69
CA TYR A 601 -9.78 6.61 -17.03
C TYR A 601 -10.29 7.63 -16.00
N ARG A 602 -11.55 7.52 -15.57
CA ARG A 602 -12.11 8.35 -14.50
C ARG A 602 -11.25 8.27 -13.23
N THR A 603 -10.84 7.06 -12.85
CA THR A 603 -9.99 6.84 -11.67
C THR A 603 -8.60 7.45 -11.85
N ALA A 604 -8.01 7.32 -13.05
CA ALA A 604 -6.71 7.90 -13.38
C ALA A 604 -6.72 9.44 -13.34
N GLU A 605 -7.80 10.08 -13.82
CA GLU A 605 -7.96 11.54 -13.69
C GLU A 605 -8.24 11.96 -12.25
N PHE A 606 -9.08 11.23 -11.52
CA PHE A 606 -9.61 11.68 -10.22
C PHE A 606 -8.51 12.04 -9.21
N PHE A 607 -7.36 11.36 -9.24
CA PHE A 607 -6.24 11.61 -8.32
C PHE A 607 -5.25 12.68 -8.81
N ARG A 608 -5.44 13.26 -10.01
CA ARG A 608 -4.64 14.35 -10.56
C ARG A 608 -5.23 15.72 -10.19
N ARG A 609 -5.16 16.07 -8.91
CA ARG A 609 -5.85 17.24 -8.31
C ARG A 609 -5.03 18.51 -8.12
N GLN A 610 -3.72 18.50 -8.41
CA GLN A 610 -2.85 19.65 -8.09
C GLN A 610 -3.15 20.88 -8.97
N ASP A 611 -3.30 20.70 -10.28
CA ASP A 611 -3.72 21.75 -11.22
C ASP A 611 -4.65 21.19 -12.31
N PRO A 612 -5.91 20.87 -11.98
CA PRO A 612 -6.80 20.16 -12.90
C PRO A 612 -7.19 20.99 -14.13
N PHE A 613 -6.96 22.31 -14.13
CA PHE A 613 -7.36 23.20 -15.23
C PHE A 613 -6.27 23.39 -16.28
N ASN A 614 -5.00 23.11 -15.93
CA ASN A 614 -3.84 23.23 -16.81
C ASN A 614 -3.07 21.91 -17.01
N ASP A 615 -3.65 20.77 -16.62
CA ASP A 615 -3.09 19.44 -16.86
C ASP A 615 -3.72 18.82 -18.12
N ASP A 616 -3.05 18.98 -19.26
CA ASP A 616 -3.49 18.45 -20.56
C ASP A 616 -3.74 16.94 -20.53
N LEU A 617 -2.93 16.19 -19.76
CA LEU A 617 -3.08 14.75 -19.62
C LEU A 617 -4.33 14.41 -18.79
N ALA A 618 -4.62 15.15 -17.73
CA ALA A 618 -5.86 14.98 -16.98
C ALA A 618 -7.10 15.25 -17.87
N GLN A 619 -7.05 16.29 -18.71
CA GLN A 619 -8.11 16.59 -19.67
C GLN A 619 -8.27 15.47 -20.72
N GLU A 620 -7.17 14.97 -21.29
CA GLU A 620 -7.19 13.86 -22.26
C GLU A 620 -7.78 12.58 -21.64
N ILE A 621 -7.33 12.21 -20.44
CA ILE A 621 -7.83 11.02 -19.73
C ILE A 621 -9.31 11.19 -19.39
N TYR A 622 -9.73 12.39 -18.94
CA TYR A 622 -11.13 12.68 -18.69
C TYR A 622 -11.98 12.53 -19.95
N GLN A 623 -11.52 13.07 -21.09
CA GLN A 623 -12.23 12.94 -22.36
C GLN A 623 -12.35 11.47 -22.78
N LYS A 624 -11.27 10.68 -22.63
CA LYS A 624 -11.33 9.21 -22.84
C LYS A 624 -12.35 8.52 -21.93
N SER A 625 -12.48 8.96 -20.68
CA SER A 625 -13.50 8.46 -19.75
C SER A 625 -14.92 8.70 -20.30
N LEU A 626 -15.20 9.90 -20.79
CA LEU A 626 -16.50 10.26 -21.37
C LEU A 626 -16.76 9.50 -22.67
N ASP A 627 -15.81 9.49 -23.60
CA ASP A 627 -15.95 8.83 -24.90
C ASP A 627 -16.25 7.34 -24.74
N THR A 628 -15.55 6.69 -23.82
CA THR A 628 -15.77 5.26 -23.55
C THR A 628 -17.07 4.99 -22.80
N PHE A 629 -17.54 5.91 -21.95
CA PHE A 629 -18.88 5.81 -21.36
C PHE A 629 -19.96 5.88 -22.45
N VAL A 630 -19.85 6.85 -23.36
CA VAL A 630 -20.78 7.02 -24.48
C VAL A 630 -20.79 5.79 -25.40
N LEU A 631 -19.60 5.25 -25.72
CA LEU A 631 -19.49 4.01 -26.49
C LEU A 631 -20.17 2.82 -25.78
N ALA A 632 -19.98 2.69 -24.46
CA ALA A 632 -20.64 1.65 -23.69
C ALA A 632 -22.16 1.83 -23.69
N ALA A 633 -22.64 3.04 -23.46
CA ALA A 633 -24.06 3.36 -23.40
C ALA A 633 -24.78 3.10 -24.73
N LYS A 634 -24.15 3.42 -25.86
CA LYS A 634 -24.65 3.15 -27.21
C LYS A 634 -24.76 1.64 -27.54
N LEU A 635 -24.08 0.78 -26.78
CA LEU A 635 -24.16 -0.67 -26.91
C LEU A 635 -25.19 -1.31 -25.95
N THR A 636 -25.84 -0.51 -25.11
CA THR A 636 -26.93 -1.00 -24.23
C THR A 636 -28.22 -1.21 -25.04
N ASP A 637 -29.15 -2.00 -24.49
CA ASP A 637 -30.52 -2.07 -25.00
C ASP A 637 -31.39 -0.85 -24.60
N TYR A 638 -30.84 0.02 -23.75
CA TYR A 638 -31.49 1.24 -23.29
C TYR A 638 -31.51 2.31 -24.38
N TYR A 639 -32.52 3.18 -24.32
CA TYR A 639 -32.43 4.43 -25.06
C TYR A 639 -31.42 5.33 -24.34
N PHE A 640 -30.43 5.83 -25.07
CA PHE A 640 -29.40 6.74 -24.58
C PHE A 640 -29.29 7.93 -25.53
N GLU A 641 -29.27 9.12 -24.96
CA GLU A 641 -29.14 10.38 -25.68
C GLU A 641 -28.18 11.31 -24.92
N GLU A 642 -27.23 11.90 -25.65
CA GLU A 642 -26.44 13.02 -25.16
C GLU A 642 -27.26 14.30 -25.38
N VAL A 643 -27.51 15.07 -24.32
CA VAL A 643 -28.39 16.25 -24.36
C VAL A 643 -27.63 17.52 -24.05
N ASP A 644 -27.98 18.60 -24.75
CA ASP A 644 -27.53 19.96 -24.48
C ASP A 644 -28.67 20.76 -23.87
N ILE A 645 -28.56 21.05 -22.57
CA ILE A 645 -29.60 21.74 -21.80
C ILE A 645 -29.35 23.25 -21.88
N PRO A 646 -30.27 24.07 -22.41
CA PRO A 646 -30.09 25.51 -22.48
C PRO A 646 -29.86 26.14 -21.09
N TYR A 647 -28.81 26.96 -20.96
CA TYR A 647 -28.42 27.57 -19.69
C TYR A 647 -27.65 28.88 -19.92
N GLU A 648 -28.21 30.02 -19.51
CA GLU A 648 -27.54 31.35 -19.47
C GLU A 648 -26.64 31.70 -20.68
N GLY A 649 -27.17 31.52 -21.92
CA GLY A 649 -26.42 31.83 -23.14
C GLY A 649 -25.40 30.77 -23.57
N THR A 650 -25.37 29.63 -22.89
CA THR A 650 -24.61 28.42 -23.23
C THR A 650 -25.49 27.16 -23.05
N THR A 651 -24.89 25.97 -23.07
CA THR A 651 -25.56 24.70 -22.75
C THR A 651 -24.84 23.94 -21.64
N LEU A 652 -25.60 23.21 -20.83
CA LEU A 652 -25.10 22.20 -19.89
C LEU A 652 -25.18 20.83 -20.56
N PRO A 653 -24.07 20.08 -20.68
CA PRO A 653 -24.09 18.73 -21.22
C PRO A 653 -24.74 17.78 -20.20
N GLY A 654 -25.56 16.85 -20.69
CA GLY A 654 -26.20 15.82 -19.89
C GLY A 654 -26.36 14.51 -20.65
N TYR A 655 -26.77 13.47 -19.93
CA TYR A 655 -27.17 12.19 -20.51
C TYR A 655 -28.61 11.90 -20.12
N PHE A 656 -29.44 11.56 -21.11
CA PHE A 656 -30.79 11.08 -20.91
C PHE A 656 -30.85 9.59 -21.22
N MET A 657 -31.39 8.80 -20.28
CA MET A 657 -31.47 7.35 -20.39
C MET A 657 -32.88 6.87 -20.08
N ARG A 658 -33.34 5.86 -20.83
CA ARG A 658 -34.63 5.20 -20.59
C ARG A 658 -34.51 3.70 -20.80
N PRO A 659 -35.21 2.87 -20.01
CA PRO A 659 -35.07 1.40 -20.04
C PRO A 659 -35.43 0.74 -21.39
N ASP A 660 -36.10 1.45 -22.30
CA ASP A 660 -36.44 0.93 -23.62
C ASP A 660 -36.58 2.06 -24.66
N GLN A 661 -36.76 1.67 -25.93
CA GLN A 661 -36.91 2.58 -27.06
C GLN A 661 -38.30 3.26 -27.14
N LYS A 662 -39.25 2.94 -26.25
CA LYS A 662 -40.62 3.44 -26.35
C LYS A 662 -40.74 4.84 -25.74
N PRO A 663 -41.17 5.86 -26.47
CA PRO A 663 -41.32 7.24 -25.99
C PRO A 663 -42.58 7.43 -25.15
N LEU A 664 -42.71 6.65 -24.08
CA LEU A 664 -43.81 6.74 -23.13
C LEU A 664 -43.43 7.65 -21.95
N PRO A 665 -44.34 8.51 -21.47
CA PRO A 665 -44.13 9.28 -20.24
C PRO A 665 -43.80 8.38 -19.05
N ARG A 666 -42.65 8.61 -18.39
CA ARG A 666 -42.19 7.81 -17.24
C ARG A 666 -41.84 8.67 -16.05
N ALA A 667 -41.86 8.05 -14.87
CA ALA A 667 -41.20 8.63 -13.70
C ALA A 667 -39.71 8.78 -14.01
N THR A 668 -39.15 9.95 -13.69
CA THR A 668 -37.80 10.33 -14.10
C THR A 668 -37.01 10.79 -12.90
N ILE A 669 -35.76 10.35 -12.80
CA ILE A 669 -34.80 10.81 -11.81
C ILE A 669 -33.80 11.75 -12.51
N ILE A 670 -33.66 12.97 -11.99
CA ILE A 670 -32.53 13.85 -12.29
C ILE A 670 -31.42 13.52 -11.30
N LEU A 671 -30.32 12.95 -11.81
CA LEU A 671 -29.12 12.68 -11.02
C LEU A 671 -28.22 13.92 -11.03
N ASN A 672 -28.20 14.64 -9.92
CA ASN A 672 -27.32 15.76 -9.69
C ASN A 672 -26.00 15.27 -9.07
N GLY A 673 -24.96 15.20 -9.90
CA GLY A 673 -23.61 14.86 -9.49
C GLY A 673 -22.92 15.98 -8.71
N GLY A 674 -21.63 15.77 -8.42
CA GLY A 674 -20.78 16.72 -7.70
C GLY A 674 -19.84 17.52 -8.62
N PHE A 675 -18.55 17.46 -8.31
CA PHE A 675 -17.47 18.32 -8.81
C PHE A 675 -17.10 18.18 -10.31
N ASP A 676 -17.65 17.20 -11.05
CA ASP A 676 -16.99 16.72 -12.26
C ASP A 676 -17.35 17.53 -13.52
N VAL A 677 -18.59 18.04 -13.63
CA VAL A 677 -19.08 18.78 -14.81
C VAL A 677 -18.51 20.20 -14.90
N VAL A 678 -18.34 20.86 -13.76
CA VAL A 678 -17.81 22.24 -13.66
C VAL A 678 -16.36 22.36 -14.16
N ARG A 679 -15.57 21.28 -14.10
CA ARG A 679 -14.17 21.30 -14.54
C ARG A 679 -14.01 21.47 -16.06
N ARG A 680 -14.81 20.76 -16.86
CA ARG A 680 -14.68 20.76 -18.34
C ARG A 680 -14.93 22.12 -18.95
N GLN A 681 -15.93 22.84 -18.43
CA GLN A 681 -16.31 24.16 -18.94
C GLN A 681 -15.59 25.29 -18.20
N ARG A 682 -14.61 24.97 -17.31
CA ARG A 682 -13.95 25.94 -16.43
C ARG A 682 -14.96 26.81 -15.65
N LEU A 683 -16.07 26.18 -15.29
CA LEU A 683 -17.13 26.82 -14.53
C LEU A 683 -16.84 26.69 -13.04
N PHE A 684 -17.36 27.64 -12.28
CA PHE A 684 -17.27 27.66 -10.83
C PHE A 684 -18.62 27.28 -10.23
N PHE A 685 -18.60 26.70 -9.02
CA PHE A 685 -19.82 26.56 -8.25
C PHE A 685 -20.37 27.94 -7.91
N ARG A 686 -21.64 28.16 -8.25
CA ARG A 686 -22.38 29.35 -7.86
C ARG A 686 -23.13 29.10 -6.55
N PRO A 687 -23.24 30.12 -5.67
CA PRO A 687 -23.94 29.97 -4.38
C PRO A 687 -25.45 29.77 -4.51
N ASP A 688 -26.04 30.20 -5.63
CA ASP A 688 -27.45 30.09 -5.99
C ASP A 688 -27.69 28.91 -6.96
N TRP A 689 -27.38 27.70 -6.52
CA TRP A 689 -27.44 26.48 -7.34
C TRP A 689 -28.85 26.16 -7.89
N GLU A 690 -29.90 26.70 -7.28
CA GLU A 690 -31.26 26.71 -7.81
C GLU A 690 -31.33 27.21 -9.27
N SER A 691 -30.48 28.17 -9.64
CA SER A 691 -30.37 28.72 -10.99
C SER A 691 -29.82 27.71 -12.01
N VAL A 692 -29.14 26.65 -11.55
CA VAL A 692 -28.64 25.54 -12.38
C VAL A 692 -29.67 24.43 -12.51
N VAL A 693 -30.31 24.05 -11.39
CA VAL A 693 -31.26 22.93 -11.38
C VAL A 693 -32.55 23.28 -12.12
N ARG A 694 -33.00 24.53 -12.04
CA ARG A 694 -34.25 24.96 -12.66
C ARG A 694 -34.25 24.78 -14.20
N PRO A 695 -33.23 25.19 -14.97
CA PRO A 695 -33.14 24.88 -16.40
C PRO A 695 -33.08 23.39 -16.72
N VAL A 696 -32.46 22.58 -15.87
CA VAL A 696 -32.45 21.10 -16.02
C VAL A 696 -33.86 20.54 -15.84
N VAL A 697 -34.61 21.04 -14.85
CA VAL A 697 -36.02 20.68 -14.64
C VAL A 697 -36.89 21.16 -15.80
N ASP A 698 -36.69 22.38 -16.29
CA ASP A 698 -37.43 22.93 -17.45
C ASP A 698 -37.23 22.07 -18.69
N TYR A 699 -35.97 21.74 -19.01
CA TYR A 699 -35.65 20.85 -20.12
C TYR A 699 -36.30 19.47 -19.92
N THR A 700 -36.14 18.88 -18.73
CA THR A 700 -36.68 17.54 -18.42
C THR A 700 -38.21 17.49 -18.57
N LEU A 701 -38.92 18.50 -18.07
CA LEU A 701 -40.38 18.59 -18.16
C LEU A 701 -40.90 18.98 -19.56
N SER A 702 -40.05 19.55 -20.42
CA SER A 702 -40.40 19.81 -21.82
C SER A 702 -40.51 18.54 -22.67
N ARG A 703 -39.94 17.43 -22.18
CA ARG A 703 -39.90 16.18 -22.94
C ARG A 703 -41.22 15.41 -22.86
N PRO A 704 -41.72 14.87 -23.99
CA PRO A 704 -42.97 14.12 -24.02
C PRO A 704 -42.86 12.73 -23.36
N ASP A 705 -41.64 12.22 -23.17
CA ASP A 705 -41.36 10.93 -22.54
C ASP A 705 -41.11 11.02 -21.02
N VAL A 706 -41.37 12.20 -20.42
CA VAL A 706 -41.31 12.43 -18.97
C VAL A 706 -42.71 12.64 -18.40
N ALA A 707 -43.02 11.96 -17.30
CA ALA A 707 -44.27 12.17 -16.57
C ALA A 707 -44.11 13.39 -15.63
N PRO A 708 -44.82 14.51 -15.87
CA PRO A 708 -44.52 15.79 -15.21
C PRO A 708 -44.70 15.77 -13.70
N ASN A 709 -45.58 14.91 -13.16
CA ASN A 709 -45.86 14.80 -11.73
C ASN A 709 -45.06 13.69 -11.03
N LYS A 710 -44.07 13.09 -11.71
CA LYS A 710 -43.26 11.97 -11.19
C LYS A 710 -41.77 12.22 -11.40
N LEU A 711 -41.35 13.46 -11.14
CA LEU A 711 -39.95 13.86 -11.21
C LEU A 711 -39.30 13.74 -9.83
N VAL A 712 -38.13 13.09 -9.75
CA VAL A 712 -37.33 12.98 -8.53
C VAL A 712 -35.98 13.65 -8.76
N ILE A 713 -35.49 14.43 -7.79
CA ILE A 713 -34.13 14.96 -7.82
C ILE A 713 -33.29 14.16 -6.82
N PHE A 714 -32.24 13.51 -7.32
CA PHE A 714 -31.28 12.77 -6.50
C PHE A 714 -29.97 13.54 -6.48
N GLY A 715 -29.52 13.96 -5.31
CA GLY A 715 -28.24 14.60 -5.10
C GLY A 715 -27.23 13.64 -4.47
N TRP A 716 -26.10 13.40 -5.16
CA TRP A 716 -25.05 12.50 -4.67
C TRP A 716 -23.79 13.25 -4.20
N SER A 717 -23.24 12.86 -3.05
CA SER A 717 -22.17 13.52 -2.30
C SER A 717 -22.46 15.02 -2.10
N MET A 718 -21.62 15.91 -2.60
CA MET A 718 -21.91 17.35 -2.62
C MET A 718 -23.22 17.70 -3.34
N GLY A 719 -23.64 16.87 -4.31
CA GLY A 719 -24.94 16.95 -4.95
C GLY A 719 -26.11 16.92 -3.97
N GLY A 720 -25.98 16.27 -2.80
CA GLY A 720 -27.01 16.26 -1.75
C GLY A 720 -27.29 17.66 -1.19
N TYR A 721 -26.25 18.40 -0.84
CA TYR A 721 -26.39 19.82 -0.44
C TYR A 721 -26.97 20.68 -1.57
N LEU A 722 -26.46 20.49 -2.80
CA LEU A 722 -26.88 21.26 -3.97
C LEU A 722 -28.33 21.00 -4.35
N ALA A 723 -28.80 19.75 -4.22
CA ALA A 723 -30.19 19.38 -4.41
C ALA A 723 -31.09 19.97 -3.32
N ALA A 724 -30.65 19.91 -2.05
CA ALA A 724 -31.36 20.54 -0.94
C ALA A 724 -31.49 22.06 -1.13
N LYS A 725 -30.40 22.71 -1.58
CA LYS A 725 -30.38 24.13 -1.90
C LYS A 725 -31.34 24.46 -3.04
N ALA A 726 -31.32 23.69 -4.13
CA ALA A 726 -32.24 23.89 -5.25
C ALA A 726 -33.71 23.74 -4.84
N ALA A 727 -34.04 22.77 -3.98
CA ALA A 727 -35.39 22.56 -3.47
C ALA A 727 -35.97 23.74 -2.66
N THR A 728 -35.13 24.70 -2.24
CA THR A 728 -35.62 25.93 -1.60
C THR A 728 -36.37 26.85 -2.57
N GLN A 729 -36.17 26.71 -3.89
CA GLN A 729 -36.81 27.52 -4.92
C GLN A 729 -37.39 26.72 -6.10
N GLU A 730 -37.11 25.42 -6.18
CA GLU A 730 -37.64 24.51 -7.20
C GLU A 730 -38.50 23.43 -6.55
N HIS A 731 -39.82 23.54 -6.71
CA HIS A 731 -40.81 22.71 -6.02
C HIS A 731 -41.48 21.67 -6.91
N ARG A 732 -41.13 21.60 -8.21
CA ARG A 732 -41.80 20.69 -9.16
C ARG A 732 -41.38 19.22 -9.00
N ALA A 733 -40.32 18.94 -8.25
CA ALA A 733 -39.94 17.57 -7.92
C ALA A 733 -40.93 16.95 -6.93
N ALA A 734 -41.43 15.76 -7.24
CA ALA A 734 -42.30 14.97 -6.37
C ALA A 734 -41.54 14.35 -5.18
N ALA A 735 -40.22 14.17 -5.31
CA ALA A 735 -39.36 13.73 -4.22
C ALA A 735 -37.93 14.26 -4.38
N LEU A 736 -37.22 14.36 -3.25
CA LEU A 736 -35.79 14.59 -3.17
C LEU A 736 -35.08 13.46 -2.44
N ILE A 737 -33.89 13.10 -2.93
CA ILE A 737 -32.97 12.16 -2.29
C ILE A 737 -31.64 12.85 -2.11
N LEU A 738 -31.13 12.87 -0.88
CA LEU A 738 -29.88 13.52 -0.50
C LEU A 738 -28.92 12.48 0.06
N ASP A 739 -27.86 12.17 -0.67
CA ASP A 739 -26.93 11.09 -0.34
C ASP A 739 -25.48 11.57 -0.54
N ASP A 740 -24.77 12.15 0.41
CA ASP A 740 -25.16 12.36 1.81
C ASP A 740 -25.92 13.68 2.00
N GLY A 741 -26.88 13.68 2.93
CA GLY A 741 -27.55 14.91 3.36
C GLY A 741 -26.60 15.81 4.16
N VAL A 742 -26.13 16.90 3.55
CA VAL A 742 -25.28 17.90 4.22
C VAL A 742 -26.08 19.18 4.48
N LEU A 743 -26.25 19.55 5.75
CA LEU A 743 -26.97 20.77 6.15
C LEU A 743 -26.09 22.02 6.10
N ASP A 744 -24.83 21.90 6.53
CA ASP A 744 -23.89 23.01 6.66
C ASP A 744 -22.47 22.57 6.31
N PHE A 745 -22.06 22.85 5.06
CA PHE A 745 -20.70 22.61 4.61
C PHE A 745 -19.65 23.48 5.32
N GLY A 746 -20.04 24.60 5.93
CA GLY A 746 -19.16 25.49 6.67
C GLY A 746 -18.88 25.01 8.09
N HIS A 747 -19.67 24.09 8.64
CA HIS A 747 -19.51 23.62 10.02
C HIS A 747 -18.14 23.00 10.29
N PRO A 748 -17.62 22.06 9.46
CA PRO A 748 -16.31 21.44 9.69
C PRO A 748 -15.16 22.45 9.66
N PHE A 749 -15.26 23.47 8.81
CA PHE A 749 -14.25 24.54 8.72
C PHE A 749 -14.31 25.48 9.92
N ARG A 750 -15.51 25.73 10.47
CA ARG A 750 -15.70 26.59 11.64
C ARG A 750 -15.34 25.89 12.95
N SER A 751 -15.54 24.57 13.06
CA SER A 751 -15.25 23.80 14.28
C SER A 751 -13.76 23.74 14.63
N GLY A 752 -12.87 23.92 13.66
CA GLY A 752 -11.42 24.01 13.88
C GLY A 752 -10.91 25.40 14.26
N ILE A 753 -11.75 26.44 14.16
CA ILE A 753 -11.36 27.81 14.51
C ILE A 753 -11.37 27.96 16.04
N PRO A 754 -10.32 28.51 16.68
CA PRO A 754 -10.31 28.79 18.11
C PRO A 754 -11.55 29.55 18.57
N VAL A 755 -12.10 29.17 19.73
CA VAL A 755 -13.39 29.67 20.24
C VAL A 755 -13.47 31.20 20.29
N PHE A 756 -12.37 31.89 20.62
CA PHE A 756 -12.34 33.35 20.65
C PHE A 756 -12.53 34.00 19.27
N LEU A 757 -12.00 33.40 18.20
CA LEU A 757 -12.19 33.86 16.82
C LEU A 757 -13.62 33.57 16.35
N GLN A 758 -14.20 32.42 16.72
CA GLN A 758 -15.62 32.16 16.45
C GLN A 758 -16.52 33.19 17.12
N TYR A 759 -16.18 33.62 18.34
CA TYR A 759 -16.90 34.64 19.08
C TYR A 759 -16.83 36.01 18.38
N MET A 760 -15.63 36.41 17.92
CA MET A 760 -15.44 37.65 17.16
C MET A 760 -16.22 37.66 15.84
N ILE A 761 -16.22 36.55 15.09
CA ILE A 761 -16.96 36.43 13.80
C ILE A 761 -18.47 36.48 14.01
N ARG A 762 -18.99 35.98 15.15
CA ARG A 762 -20.42 36.02 15.48
C ARG A 762 -20.89 37.36 16.07
N SER A 763 -19.96 38.21 16.49
CA SER A 763 -20.24 39.50 17.14
C SER A 763 -20.33 40.68 16.16
N HIS A 764 -20.22 40.39 14.86
CA HIS A 764 -20.41 41.29 13.72
C HIS A 764 -21.34 40.60 12.72
#